data_AF-A0A6P2EA80-F1
#
_entry.id   AF-A0A6P2EA80-F1
#
_cell.length_a   1.000
_cell.length_b   1.000
_cell.length_c   1.000
_cell.angle_alpha   90.00
_cell.angle_beta   90.00
_cell.angle_gamma   90.00
#
_symmetry.space_group_name_H-M   'P 1'
#
loop_
_entity.id
_entity.type
_entity.pdbx_description
1 polymer ?
#
loop_
_entity_poly.entity_id
_entity_poly.type
_entity_poly.pdbx_seq_one_letter_code
_entity_poly.pdbx_strand_id
1 'polypeptide(L)'
;MAWFGSTPDKPPGSNAPVLAIDALDVFYGHAHALQGVSLVLERGVLGIVGRNGMGKTTLCNAITGLVPARGSIRLAGEQILGLAPHEITRRGIAYVPQGRRVWPSLSVDETLRLVARQRREVDRVYTLFPRLAERRGHGGAQLSGGEQQMLAIGRALLLNPTLLVMDEPTEGLAPVIVDQVAQALRELAAEGRISVLLIEQNLGVAIAVADRIGVMVNGRITQQMPSAQLAGDRELQERLLGVRSNGHDEVLAGPEAGDEPEGPAPVQVFTVRRAHGEGPPSMDAPAPRMVRGFNRWNAGDAAAPVVDIARAPSGLPSAQPSSASGRGSGSIGAEDAGADRAGRLFDFPVATGSTRAAYIAGTFDTKARELFFLRQCLERLGLRVVTVDLSTSGKTSLASVHPREVARHHPQGEAAVFSGDRGSATAAMAQAFEAFVGTRRDLGGIIAAGGSGNTSMATQGMRALPIGVPKVMVSTMASGDTRPYVGPSDICMMYSVTDVQGIHRISERVLANAAHALAGMIAHPPAVSADSKPALGLTMFGVTTPCVQRVAKRMEEACDCLVFHATGVGGQSMEKLVDSGLLAGVIDVTTTEIADEIAGGVLSAGPTRMDAFARHALPYVGSCGALDMVNFGAWETVPERFRARKLYRHNPTVTLMRTTPAECEAIGAFIAAKLNAMRGPLRFLIPERGVSAIDRPGEPFHDPEADRALFSAIEQSFRAGPDRKLQRLPLHINDEAFADALVAAWQEISVSSPHARRA
;
A
#
# COMPACT_ATOMS: atom_id res chain seq x y z
N MET A 1 19.22 -39.98 -5.76
CA MET A 1 20.45 -39.83 -4.96
C MET A 1 20.01 -39.30 -3.59
N ALA A 2 20.34 -39.97 -2.50
CA ALA A 2 19.80 -39.61 -1.19
C ALA A 2 20.32 -38.24 -0.71
N TRP A 3 19.43 -37.30 -0.39
CA TRP A 3 19.79 -35.97 0.12
C TRP A 3 20.58 -36.03 1.42
N PHE A 4 20.47 -37.12 2.18
CA PHE A 4 21.18 -37.34 3.43
C PHE A 4 21.98 -38.65 3.37
N GLY A 5 23.25 -38.62 3.83
CA GLY A 5 24.14 -39.77 3.86
C GLY A 5 23.68 -40.86 4.84
N SER A 6 24.29 -42.05 4.73
CA SER A 6 24.01 -43.24 5.55
C SER A 6 24.62 -43.18 6.97
N THR A 7 23.78 -42.85 7.97
CA THR A 7 23.75 -43.19 9.44
C THR A 7 24.97 -42.90 10.37
N PRO A 8 24.82 -42.85 11.73
CA PRO A 8 23.67 -43.14 12.63
C PRO A 8 23.14 -41.87 13.36
N ASP A 9 21.97 -41.75 14.00
CA ASP A 9 21.11 -42.69 14.70
C ASP A 9 19.66 -42.60 14.22
N LYS A 10 19.01 -43.76 14.15
CA LYS A 10 17.55 -43.87 14.20
C LYS A 10 17.17 -43.56 15.65
N PRO A 11 16.45 -42.47 15.98
CA PRO A 11 15.83 -42.39 17.29
C PRO A 11 14.90 -43.60 17.42
N PRO A 12 14.83 -44.25 18.59
CA PRO A 12 14.00 -45.42 18.81
C PRO A 12 12.57 -45.08 18.41
N GLY A 13 11.80 -46.09 18.00
CA GLY A 13 10.41 -45.93 17.56
C GLY A 13 9.55 -45.18 18.57
N SER A 14 9.54 -43.86 18.49
CA SER A 14 8.43 -43.08 18.98
C SER A 14 7.43 -43.07 17.83
N ASN A 15 6.25 -43.61 18.09
CA ASN A 15 5.04 -43.37 17.30
C ASN A 15 4.61 -41.88 17.40
N ALA A 16 5.53 -40.98 17.74
CA ALA A 16 5.26 -39.58 18.00
C ALA A 16 5.27 -38.81 16.69
N PRO A 17 4.27 -37.96 16.46
CA PRO A 17 4.20 -37.15 15.25
C PRO A 17 5.40 -36.19 15.17
N VAL A 18 5.87 -35.92 13.94
CA VAL A 18 6.95 -34.95 13.70
C VAL A 18 6.57 -33.58 14.22
N LEU A 19 5.32 -33.14 14.04
CA LEU A 19 4.79 -31.92 14.62
C LEU A 19 3.43 -32.18 15.26
N ALA A 20 3.27 -31.81 16.52
CA ALA A 20 1.99 -31.78 17.20
C ALA A 20 1.75 -30.40 17.81
N ILE A 21 0.62 -29.80 17.46
CA ILE A 21 0.16 -28.52 18.00
C ILE A 21 -1.15 -28.80 18.73
N ASP A 22 -1.25 -28.29 19.96
CA ASP A 22 -2.45 -28.44 20.78
C ASP A 22 -2.87 -27.09 21.36
N ALA A 23 -4.14 -26.73 21.09
CA ALA A 23 -4.82 -25.53 21.56
C ALA A 23 -3.98 -24.25 21.40
N LEU A 24 -3.39 -24.05 20.22
CA LEU A 24 -2.49 -22.93 19.97
C LEU A 24 -3.28 -21.64 19.77
N ASP A 25 -3.05 -20.70 20.68
CA ASP A 25 -3.59 -19.35 20.65
C ASP A 25 -2.48 -18.33 20.38
N VAL A 26 -2.71 -17.41 19.45
CA VAL A 26 -1.79 -16.30 19.15
C VAL A 26 -2.53 -14.98 19.18
N PHE A 27 -1.94 -14.01 19.88
CA PHE A 27 -2.51 -12.68 20.02
C PHE A 27 -1.57 -11.62 19.47
N TYR A 28 -2.08 -10.76 18.58
CA TYR A 28 -1.41 -9.51 18.22
C TYR A 28 -2.15 -8.35 18.88
N GLY A 29 -1.61 -7.85 19.99
CA GLY A 29 -2.33 -6.90 20.85
C GLY A 29 -3.65 -7.51 21.34
N HIS A 30 -4.78 -6.97 20.88
CA HIS A 30 -6.13 -7.46 21.23
C HIS A 30 -6.73 -8.43 20.20
N ALA A 31 -6.07 -8.67 19.07
CA ALA A 31 -6.57 -9.56 18.01
C ALA A 31 -6.18 -11.01 18.30
N HIS A 32 -7.17 -11.91 18.39
CA HIS A 32 -6.96 -13.35 18.59
C HIS A 32 -6.81 -14.04 17.23
N ALA A 33 -5.58 -14.11 16.74
CA ALA A 33 -5.24 -14.46 15.37
C ALA A 33 -5.23 -15.97 15.10
N LEU A 34 -4.77 -16.78 16.07
CA LEU A 34 -5.01 -18.23 16.10
C LEU A 34 -5.85 -18.51 17.33
N GLN A 35 -6.86 -19.36 17.21
CA GLN A 35 -7.87 -19.60 18.25
C GLN A 35 -7.98 -21.11 18.53
N GLY A 36 -7.14 -21.61 19.43
CA GLY A 36 -7.12 -23.02 19.82
C GLY A 36 -6.79 -23.93 18.64
N VAL A 37 -5.82 -23.56 17.80
CA VAL A 37 -5.43 -24.39 16.65
C VAL A 37 -4.78 -25.67 17.15
N SER A 38 -5.35 -26.82 16.79
CA SER A 38 -4.75 -28.14 16.98
C SER A 38 -4.52 -28.83 15.64
N LEU A 39 -3.31 -29.35 15.43
CA LEU A 39 -2.96 -30.12 14.23
C LEU A 39 -1.85 -31.12 14.54
N VAL A 40 -1.82 -32.20 13.77
CA VAL A 40 -0.81 -33.25 13.89
C VAL A 40 -0.29 -33.58 12.50
N LEU A 41 1.04 -33.56 12.36
CA LEU A 41 1.76 -34.02 11.18
C LEU A 41 2.67 -35.17 11.60
N GLU A 42 2.33 -36.38 11.17
CA GLU A 42 3.13 -37.58 11.42
C GLU A 42 4.38 -37.60 10.56
N ARG A 43 4.22 -37.83 9.25
CA ARG A 43 5.24 -37.80 8.21
C ARG A 43 4.61 -37.34 6.89
N GLY A 44 5.45 -37.03 5.91
CA GLY A 44 5.00 -36.59 4.59
C GLY A 44 4.68 -35.11 4.57
N VAL A 45 3.69 -34.72 3.77
CA VAL A 45 3.31 -33.34 3.51
C VAL A 45 1.92 -33.04 4.05
N LEU A 46 1.82 -32.10 4.99
CA LEU A 46 0.56 -31.51 5.42
C LEU A 46 0.39 -30.13 4.78
N GLY A 47 -0.65 -29.99 3.97
CA GLY A 47 -1.07 -28.72 3.40
C GLY A 47 -2.01 -27.98 4.36
N ILE A 48 -1.83 -26.69 4.59
CA ILE A 48 -2.84 -25.84 5.22
C ILE A 48 -3.29 -24.80 4.20
N VAL A 49 -4.58 -24.84 3.88
CA VAL A 49 -5.19 -23.95 2.89
C VAL A 49 -6.17 -23.00 3.55
N GLY A 50 -6.24 -21.79 3.03
CA GLY A 50 -7.18 -20.78 3.53
C GLY A 50 -6.99 -19.44 2.81
N ARG A 51 -8.02 -18.62 2.85
CA ARG A 51 -7.98 -17.27 2.28
C ARG A 51 -6.95 -16.38 2.99
N ASN A 52 -6.63 -15.25 2.37
CA ASN A 52 -5.73 -14.27 2.97
C ASN A 52 -6.34 -13.70 4.24
N GLY A 53 -5.50 -13.51 5.27
CA GLY A 53 -5.94 -13.05 6.59
C GLY A 53 -6.52 -14.12 7.52
N MET A 54 -6.57 -15.41 7.13
CA MET A 54 -7.14 -16.47 7.98
C MET A 54 -6.23 -16.95 9.13
N GLY A 55 -5.01 -16.44 9.24
CA GLY A 55 -4.05 -16.83 10.30
C GLY A 55 -2.90 -17.73 9.83
N LYS A 56 -2.77 -18.00 8.53
CA LYS A 56 -1.81 -18.93 7.95
C LYS A 56 -0.34 -18.60 8.27
N THR A 57 0.11 -17.41 7.90
CA THR A 57 1.45 -16.87 8.25
C THR A 57 1.66 -16.79 9.77
N THR A 58 0.60 -16.49 10.54
CA THR A 58 0.68 -16.47 12.01
C THR A 58 1.00 -17.84 12.58
N LEU A 59 0.46 -18.92 11.99
CA LEU A 59 0.79 -20.30 12.37
C LEU A 59 2.26 -20.62 12.10
N CYS A 60 2.80 -20.26 10.93
CA CYS A 60 4.22 -20.39 10.63
C CYS A 60 5.09 -19.65 11.64
N ASN A 61 4.76 -18.39 11.92
CA ASN A 61 5.51 -17.56 12.85
C ASN A 61 5.47 -18.13 14.28
N ALA A 62 4.36 -18.71 14.71
CA ALA A 62 4.24 -19.33 16.02
C ALA A 62 5.07 -20.60 16.13
N ILE A 63 5.05 -21.46 15.10
CA ILE A 63 5.87 -22.69 15.04
C ILE A 63 7.37 -22.37 15.07
N THR A 64 7.77 -21.28 14.43
CA THR A 64 9.17 -20.86 14.32
C THR A 64 9.63 -19.93 15.45
N GLY A 65 8.75 -19.64 16.43
CA GLY A 65 9.06 -18.78 17.58
C GLY A 65 9.21 -17.29 17.26
N LEU A 66 8.80 -16.85 16.07
CA LEU A 66 8.83 -15.44 15.65
C LEU A 66 7.75 -14.59 16.33
N VAL A 67 6.72 -15.23 16.88
CA VAL A 67 5.66 -14.57 17.65
C VAL A 67 5.34 -15.35 18.92
N PRO A 68 4.98 -14.67 20.03
CA PRO A 68 4.57 -15.34 21.25
C PRO A 68 3.23 -16.05 21.03
N ALA A 69 3.12 -17.28 21.55
CA ALA A 69 1.90 -18.07 21.49
C ALA A 69 1.62 -18.75 22.84
N ARG A 70 0.38 -19.17 23.05
CA ARG A 70 -0.07 -19.98 24.20
C ARG A 70 -0.59 -21.33 23.68
N GLY A 71 -0.49 -22.37 24.50
CA GLY A 71 -0.84 -23.74 24.10
C GLY A 71 0.40 -24.63 24.11
N SER A 72 0.48 -25.57 23.17
CA SER A 72 1.62 -26.49 23.03
C SER A 72 2.05 -26.62 21.57
N ILE A 73 3.37 -26.62 21.34
CA ILE A 73 3.97 -26.98 20.04
C ILE A 73 5.10 -27.96 20.33
N ARG A 74 4.94 -29.21 19.88
CA ARG A 74 5.92 -30.27 20.06
C ARG A 74 6.52 -30.72 18.74
N LEU A 75 7.84 -30.80 18.67
CA LEU A 75 8.60 -31.34 17.56
C LEU A 75 9.14 -32.72 17.96
N ALA A 76 8.74 -33.78 17.25
CA ALA A 76 9.11 -35.17 17.56
C ALA A 76 8.89 -35.56 19.05
N GLY A 77 7.82 -35.02 19.66
CA GLY A 77 7.45 -35.23 21.06
C GLY A 77 8.03 -34.23 22.06
N GLU A 78 9.00 -33.40 21.67
CA GLU A 78 9.63 -32.42 22.56
C GLU A 78 8.97 -31.04 22.46
N GLN A 79 8.66 -30.42 23.61
CA GLN A 79 8.04 -29.09 23.65
C GLN A 79 9.04 -28.02 23.19
N ILE A 80 8.64 -27.23 22.18
CA ILE A 80 9.45 -26.15 21.60
C ILE A 80 8.84 -24.75 21.79
N LEU A 81 7.58 -24.66 22.23
CA LEU A 81 6.94 -23.37 22.48
C LEU A 81 7.69 -22.58 23.56
N GLY A 82 8.03 -21.32 23.27
CA GLY A 82 8.75 -20.42 24.17
C GLY A 82 10.27 -20.40 23.99
N LEU A 83 10.83 -21.33 23.20
CA LEU A 83 12.23 -21.28 22.80
C LEU A 83 12.48 -20.15 21.80
N ALA A 84 13.72 -19.66 21.74
CA ALA A 84 14.09 -18.64 20.76
C ALA A 84 14.14 -19.23 19.34
N PRO A 85 13.87 -18.44 18.27
CA PRO A 85 13.82 -18.95 16.89
C PRO A 85 15.06 -19.74 16.44
N HIS A 86 16.24 -19.29 16.87
CA HIS A 86 17.51 -19.92 16.53
C HIS A 86 17.71 -21.28 17.25
N GLU A 87 17.09 -21.49 18.40
CA GLU A 87 17.07 -22.78 19.12
C GLU A 87 16.11 -23.76 18.46
N ILE A 88 14.93 -23.28 18.07
CA ILE A 88 13.94 -24.05 17.30
C ILE A 88 14.55 -24.52 15.97
N THR A 89 15.30 -23.65 15.29
CA THR A 89 16.01 -24.00 14.05
C THR A 89 17.05 -25.10 14.28
N ARG A 90 17.84 -25.01 15.36
CA ARG A 90 18.83 -26.05 15.72
C ARG A 90 18.22 -27.42 16.02
N ARG A 91 16.94 -27.46 16.40
CA ARG A 91 16.18 -28.68 16.70
C ARG A 91 15.61 -29.37 15.46
N GLY A 92 15.77 -28.75 14.28
CA GLY A 92 15.45 -29.37 12.99
C GLY A 92 14.29 -28.73 12.22
N ILE A 93 13.82 -27.55 12.62
CA ILE A 93 12.84 -26.79 11.82
C ILE A 93 13.58 -25.83 10.88
N ALA A 94 13.31 -25.92 9.58
CA ALA A 94 13.69 -24.87 8.62
C ALA A 94 12.45 -24.13 8.13
N TYR A 95 12.59 -22.82 7.92
CA TYR A 95 11.49 -21.95 7.52
C TYR A 95 11.79 -21.25 6.20
N VAL A 96 10.86 -21.35 5.25
CA VAL A 96 10.84 -20.59 4.01
C VAL A 96 9.70 -19.57 4.09
N PRO A 97 10.00 -18.30 4.43
CA PRO A 97 8.98 -17.25 4.54
C PRO A 97 8.45 -16.80 3.18
N GLN A 98 7.28 -16.15 3.23
CA GLN A 98 6.72 -15.42 2.09
C GLN A 98 7.71 -14.35 1.58
N GLY A 99 7.69 -14.12 0.26
CA GLY A 99 8.48 -13.08 -0.39
C GLY A 99 9.95 -13.45 -0.65
N ARG A 100 10.31 -14.74 -0.66
CA ARG A 100 11.61 -15.33 -1.05
C ARG A 100 12.79 -14.99 -0.13
N ARG A 101 12.88 -13.76 0.39
CA ARG A 101 13.87 -13.27 1.38
C ARG A 101 15.31 -13.67 1.03
N VAL A 102 15.74 -13.38 -0.20
CA VAL A 102 17.11 -13.56 -0.68
C VAL A 102 17.94 -12.29 -0.48
N TRP A 103 19.27 -12.41 -0.35
CA TRP A 103 20.17 -11.25 -0.27
C TRP A 103 20.45 -10.72 -1.68
N PRO A 104 20.04 -9.48 -2.03
CA PRO A 104 20.18 -8.98 -3.39
C PRO A 104 21.65 -8.89 -3.87
N SER A 105 22.57 -8.62 -2.95
CA SER A 105 23.99 -8.37 -3.20
C SER A 105 24.88 -9.62 -3.22
N LEU A 106 24.38 -10.77 -2.74
CA LEU A 106 25.13 -12.01 -2.73
C LEU A 106 24.79 -12.85 -3.95
N SER A 107 25.79 -13.50 -4.54
CA SER A 107 25.57 -14.49 -5.57
C SER A 107 24.86 -15.73 -5.04
N VAL A 108 24.32 -16.54 -5.95
CA VAL A 108 23.72 -17.85 -5.63
C VAL A 108 24.70 -18.72 -4.84
N ASP A 109 25.95 -18.85 -5.32
CA ASP A 109 26.97 -19.68 -4.67
C ASP A 109 27.41 -19.11 -3.31
N GLU A 110 27.59 -17.79 -3.19
CA GLU A 110 27.89 -17.15 -1.89
C GLU A 110 26.77 -17.35 -0.88
N THR A 111 25.50 -17.20 -1.30
CA THR A 111 24.33 -17.39 -0.45
C THR A 111 24.26 -18.82 0.10
N LEU A 112 24.48 -19.82 -0.75
CA LEU A 112 24.44 -21.22 -0.34
C LEU A 112 25.64 -21.58 0.55
N ARG A 113 26.85 -21.09 0.23
CA ARG A 113 28.05 -21.34 1.03
C ARG A 113 28.00 -20.70 2.41
N LEU A 114 27.27 -19.59 2.57
CA LEU A 114 27.08 -18.95 3.87
C LEU A 114 26.38 -19.87 4.89
N VAL A 115 25.53 -20.79 4.40
CA VAL A 115 24.72 -21.68 5.24
C VAL A 115 25.27 -23.11 5.26
N ALA A 116 25.85 -23.58 4.15
CA ALA A 116 26.38 -24.92 4.05
C ALA A 116 27.56 -25.15 5.02
N ARG A 117 27.58 -26.31 5.69
CA ARG A 117 28.73 -26.74 6.50
C ARG A 117 29.81 -27.35 5.63
N GLN A 118 29.42 -27.98 4.53
CA GLN A 118 30.33 -28.70 3.64
C GLN A 118 29.98 -28.43 2.18
N ARG A 119 31.01 -28.32 1.32
CA ARG A 119 30.84 -28.02 -0.11
C ARG A 119 29.89 -28.99 -0.83
N ARG A 120 29.94 -30.28 -0.47
CA ARG A 120 29.05 -31.33 -1.00
C ARG A 120 27.55 -31.15 -0.71
N GLU A 121 27.18 -30.26 0.21
CA GLU A 121 25.78 -29.92 0.48
C GLU A 121 25.26 -28.91 -0.56
N VAL A 122 26.11 -27.97 -0.98
CA VAL A 122 25.79 -27.02 -2.06
C VAL A 122 25.60 -27.75 -3.40
N ASP A 123 26.42 -28.75 -3.68
CA ASP A 123 26.28 -29.57 -4.89
C ASP A 123 24.94 -30.34 -4.94
N ARG A 124 24.39 -30.73 -3.78
CA ARG A 124 23.06 -31.35 -3.68
C ARG A 124 21.95 -30.35 -4.03
N VAL A 125 22.05 -29.12 -3.54
CA VAL A 125 21.12 -28.03 -3.92
C VAL A 125 21.15 -27.79 -5.43
N TYR A 126 22.34 -27.77 -6.05
CA TYR A 126 22.46 -27.62 -7.50
C TYR A 126 21.93 -28.80 -8.29
N THR A 127 21.94 -30.01 -7.71
CA THR A 127 21.37 -31.19 -8.35
C THR A 127 19.84 -31.12 -8.37
N LEU A 128 19.21 -30.69 -7.28
CA LEU A 128 17.75 -30.52 -7.20
C LEU A 128 17.25 -29.29 -7.95
N PHE A 129 18.05 -28.22 -7.98
CA PHE A 129 17.73 -27.00 -8.72
C PHE A 129 18.82 -26.69 -9.75
N PRO A 130 18.84 -27.38 -10.92
CA PRO A 130 19.84 -27.17 -11.97
C PRO A 130 19.94 -25.72 -12.45
N ARG A 131 18.82 -24.99 -12.44
CA ARG A 131 18.78 -23.55 -12.77
C ARG A 131 19.65 -22.70 -11.86
N LEU A 132 19.78 -23.04 -10.58
CA LEU A 132 20.70 -22.36 -9.67
C LEU A 132 22.16 -22.67 -10.02
N ALA A 133 22.45 -23.85 -10.55
CA ALA A 133 23.79 -24.22 -10.98
C ALA A 133 24.24 -23.40 -12.20
N GLU A 134 23.34 -23.18 -13.15
CA GLU A 134 23.57 -22.30 -14.31
C GLU A 134 23.83 -20.85 -13.90
N ARG A 135 23.26 -20.42 -12.77
CA ARG A 135 23.29 -19.04 -12.26
C ARG A 135 24.22 -18.82 -11.06
N ARG A 136 25.18 -19.72 -10.81
CA ARG A 136 26.09 -19.68 -9.64
C ARG A 136 26.67 -18.31 -9.31
N GLY A 137 27.13 -17.58 -10.32
CA GLY A 137 27.75 -16.26 -10.18
C GLY A 137 26.80 -15.06 -10.21
N HIS A 138 25.49 -15.26 -10.35
CA HIS A 138 24.52 -14.17 -10.42
C HIS A 138 24.08 -13.76 -9.01
N GLY A 139 23.98 -12.44 -8.78
CA GLY A 139 23.46 -11.84 -7.55
C GLY A 139 21.95 -12.11 -7.38
N GLY A 140 21.47 -12.12 -6.13
CA GLY A 140 20.05 -12.36 -5.82
C GLY A 140 19.07 -11.43 -6.56
N ALA A 141 19.46 -10.19 -6.84
CA ALA A 141 18.66 -9.23 -7.63
C ALA A 141 18.57 -9.57 -9.13
N GLN A 142 19.49 -10.39 -9.63
CA GLN A 142 19.58 -10.77 -11.05
C GLN A 142 18.84 -12.07 -11.37
N LEU A 143 18.26 -12.72 -10.35
CA LEU A 143 17.48 -13.93 -10.47
C LEU A 143 16.00 -13.60 -10.73
N SER A 144 15.35 -14.39 -11.57
CA SER A 144 13.88 -14.37 -11.71
C SER A 144 13.20 -14.76 -10.39
N GLY A 145 11.92 -14.42 -10.24
CA GLY A 145 11.17 -14.74 -9.03
C GLY A 145 11.15 -16.23 -8.69
N GLY A 146 11.12 -17.10 -9.70
CA GLY A 146 11.22 -18.55 -9.53
C GLY A 146 12.59 -19.01 -9.05
N GLU A 147 13.66 -18.48 -9.65
CA GLU A 147 15.03 -18.78 -9.24
C GLU A 147 15.32 -18.29 -7.81
N GLN A 148 14.80 -17.11 -7.42
CA GLN A 148 14.88 -16.64 -6.05
C GLN A 148 14.16 -17.57 -5.06
N GLN A 149 13.01 -18.13 -5.45
CA GLN A 149 12.29 -19.09 -4.62
C GLN A 149 13.08 -20.40 -4.46
N MET A 150 13.64 -20.94 -5.55
CA MET A 150 14.49 -22.12 -5.49
C MET A 150 15.71 -21.88 -4.58
N LEU A 151 16.32 -20.70 -4.64
CA LEU A 151 17.44 -20.33 -3.78
C LEU A 151 17.02 -20.29 -2.30
N ALA A 152 15.83 -19.75 -2.00
CA ALA A 152 15.29 -19.71 -0.65
C ALA A 152 15.05 -21.12 -0.07
N ILE A 153 14.47 -22.02 -0.88
CA ILE A 153 14.26 -23.42 -0.52
C ILE A 153 15.61 -24.12 -0.35
N GLY A 154 16.54 -23.97 -1.30
CA GLY A 154 17.88 -24.54 -1.23
C GLY A 154 18.62 -24.13 0.05
N ARG A 155 18.55 -22.85 0.43
CA ARG A 155 19.11 -22.34 1.69
C ARG A 155 18.51 -23.01 2.92
N ALA A 156 17.19 -23.21 2.94
CA ALA A 156 16.52 -23.88 4.06
C ALA A 156 16.93 -25.36 4.17
N LEU A 157 17.09 -26.06 3.04
CA LEU A 157 17.48 -27.47 3.03
C LEU A 157 18.92 -27.71 3.50
N LEU A 158 19.81 -26.74 3.33
CA LEU A 158 21.19 -26.80 3.86
C LEU A 158 21.24 -26.89 5.40
N LEU A 159 20.16 -26.52 6.09
CA LEU A 159 20.05 -26.70 7.55
C LEU A 159 19.80 -28.15 7.97
N ASN A 160 19.64 -29.07 7.02
CA ASN A 160 19.29 -30.47 7.23
C ASN A 160 18.04 -30.64 8.14
N PRO A 161 16.88 -30.04 7.77
CA PRO A 161 15.71 -30.04 8.63
C PRO A 161 15.02 -31.40 8.72
N THR A 162 14.42 -31.69 9.87
CA THR A 162 13.42 -32.76 10.05
C THR A 162 12.01 -32.29 9.68
N LEU A 163 11.75 -30.98 9.82
CA LEU A 163 10.51 -30.31 9.40
C LEU A 163 10.82 -29.06 8.56
N LEU A 164 10.29 -29.01 7.35
CA LEU A 164 10.33 -27.84 6.49
C LEU A 164 8.97 -27.12 6.52
N VAL A 165 8.94 -25.90 7.05
CA VAL A 165 7.76 -25.03 7.08
C VAL A 165 7.87 -24.03 5.93
N MET A 166 6.85 -23.97 5.08
CA MET A 166 6.85 -23.08 3.91
C MET A 166 5.59 -22.25 3.86
N ASP A 167 5.76 -20.93 3.74
CA ASP A 167 4.68 -19.96 3.74
C ASP A 167 4.46 -19.39 2.34
N GLU A 168 3.40 -19.86 1.67
CA GLU A 168 2.98 -19.50 0.31
C GLU A 168 4.14 -19.52 -0.71
N PRO A 169 4.89 -20.65 -0.82
CA PRO A 169 6.10 -20.72 -1.64
C PRO A 169 5.83 -20.56 -3.14
N THR A 170 4.58 -20.71 -3.60
CA THR A 170 4.24 -20.61 -5.02
C THR A 170 3.63 -19.25 -5.43
N GLU A 171 3.51 -18.32 -4.50
CA GLU A 171 2.91 -17.00 -4.76
C GLU A 171 3.70 -16.20 -5.82
N GLY A 172 2.98 -15.71 -6.83
CA GLY A 172 3.52 -14.87 -7.89
C GLY A 172 4.55 -15.58 -8.79
N LEU A 173 4.54 -16.91 -8.85
CA LEU A 173 5.37 -17.70 -9.75
C LEU A 173 4.60 -18.10 -11.01
N ALA A 174 5.34 -18.23 -12.13
CA ALA A 174 4.77 -18.76 -13.36
C ALA A 174 4.38 -20.25 -13.20
N PRO A 175 3.33 -20.76 -13.87
CA PRO A 175 2.84 -22.13 -13.69
C PRO A 175 3.91 -23.23 -13.80
N VAL A 176 4.81 -23.11 -14.78
CA VAL A 176 5.92 -24.06 -14.98
C VAL A 176 6.86 -24.12 -13.77
N ILE A 177 7.06 -23.00 -13.08
CA ILE A 177 7.89 -22.94 -11.87
C ILE A 177 7.16 -23.54 -10.68
N VAL A 178 5.85 -23.32 -10.58
CA VAL A 178 5.00 -23.95 -9.55
C VAL A 178 5.10 -25.47 -9.64
N ASP A 179 4.99 -26.03 -10.85
CA ASP A 179 5.12 -27.48 -11.08
C ASP A 179 6.51 -28.00 -10.69
N GLN A 180 7.58 -27.26 -10.98
CA GLN A 180 8.94 -27.61 -10.60
C GLN A 180 9.14 -27.62 -9.08
N VAL A 181 8.63 -26.60 -8.38
CA VAL A 181 8.70 -26.53 -6.90
C VAL A 181 7.87 -27.66 -6.29
N ALA A 182 6.65 -27.88 -6.78
CA ALA A 182 5.79 -28.97 -6.34
C ALA A 182 6.47 -30.34 -6.49
N GLN A 183 7.13 -30.59 -7.64
CA GLN A 183 7.86 -31.82 -7.89
C GLN A 183 9.03 -32.00 -6.91
N ALA A 184 9.85 -30.95 -6.71
CA ALA A 184 10.97 -30.99 -5.78
C ALA A 184 10.52 -31.30 -4.34
N LEU A 185 9.40 -30.72 -3.91
CA LEU A 185 8.84 -30.98 -2.57
C LEU A 185 8.35 -32.42 -2.40
N ARG A 186 7.72 -33.00 -3.42
CA ARG A 186 7.33 -34.42 -3.41
C ARG A 186 8.54 -35.34 -3.35
N GLU A 187 9.58 -35.04 -4.12
CA GLU A 187 10.83 -35.82 -4.09
C GLU A 187 11.47 -35.78 -2.69
N LEU A 188 11.56 -34.59 -2.09
CA LEU A 188 12.10 -34.42 -0.73
C LEU A 188 11.29 -35.16 0.34
N ALA A 189 9.96 -35.13 0.23
CA ALA A 189 9.07 -35.84 1.15
C ALA A 189 9.11 -37.36 0.95
N ALA A 190 9.19 -37.83 -0.30
CA ALA A 190 9.26 -39.25 -0.66
C ALA A 190 10.55 -39.93 -0.15
N GLU A 191 11.63 -39.18 0.03
CA GLU A 191 12.85 -39.68 0.70
C GLU A 191 12.64 -40.00 2.18
N GLY A 192 11.52 -39.60 2.78
CA GLY A 192 11.05 -40.02 4.10
C GLY A 192 11.79 -39.44 5.30
N ARG A 193 12.75 -38.52 5.06
CA ARG A 193 13.58 -37.89 6.10
C ARG A 193 13.15 -36.49 6.50
N ILE A 194 12.47 -35.77 5.60
CA ILE A 194 11.93 -34.43 5.86
C ILE A 194 10.41 -34.52 5.81
N SER A 195 9.72 -34.00 6.81
CA SER A 195 8.29 -33.71 6.73
C SER A 195 8.07 -32.25 6.30
N VAL A 196 7.01 -31.98 5.57
CA VAL A 196 6.73 -30.65 5.03
C VAL A 196 5.40 -30.13 5.56
N LEU A 197 5.41 -28.94 6.16
CA LEU A 197 4.21 -28.16 6.42
C LEU A 197 4.10 -27.09 5.34
N LEU A 198 3.22 -27.32 4.37
CA LEU A 198 3.00 -26.43 3.23
C LEU A 198 1.80 -25.54 3.51
N ILE A 199 2.02 -24.24 3.68
CA ILE A 199 0.95 -23.26 3.71
C ILE A 199 0.73 -22.73 2.30
N GLU A 200 -0.49 -22.83 1.80
CA GLU A 200 -0.82 -22.38 0.44
C GLU A 200 -2.18 -21.67 0.37
N GLN A 201 -2.28 -20.70 -0.54
CA GLN A 201 -3.57 -20.17 -0.98
C GLN A 201 -4.08 -20.95 -2.20
N ASN A 202 -3.18 -21.46 -3.04
CA ASN A 202 -3.54 -22.20 -4.24
C ASN A 202 -3.89 -23.65 -3.89
N LEU A 203 -5.19 -23.97 -3.93
CA LEU A 203 -5.68 -25.30 -3.61
C LEU A 203 -5.15 -26.37 -4.57
N GLY A 204 -4.97 -26.05 -5.85
CA GLY A 204 -4.43 -27.00 -6.83
C GLY A 204 -3.02 -27.46 -6.47
N VAL A 205 -2.17 -26.54 -6.02
CA VAL A 205 -0.81 -26.85 -5.55
C VAL A 205 -0.85 -27.67 -4.26
N ALA A 206 -1.67 -27.25 -3.30
CA ALA A 206 -1.80 -27.99 -2.04
C ALA A 206 -2.29 -29.42 -2.27
N ILE A 207 -3.25 -29.64 -3.17
CA ILE A 207 -3.73 -30.96 -3.57
C ILE A 207 -2.64 -31.77 -4.29
N ALA A 208 -1.88 -31.14 -5.19
CA ALA A 208 -0.86 -31.83 -5.97
C ALA A 208 0.35 -32.32 -5.15
N VAL A 209 0.62 -31.67 -4.00
CA VAL A 209 1.82 -31.91 -3.19
C VAL A 209 1.50 -32.57 -1.84
N ALA A 210 0.39 -32.22 -1.18
CA ALA A 210 0.11 -32.67 0.17
C ALA A 210 -0.53 -34.06 0.23
N ASP A 211 -0.26 -34.82 1.29
CA ASP A 211 -0.95 -36.08 1.61
C ASP A 211 -2.30 -35.80 2.30
N ARG A 212 -2.31 -34.77 3.15
CA ARG A 212 -3.47 -34.30 3.91
C ARG A 212 -3.57 -32.79 3.81
N ILE A 213 -4.80 -32.29 3.88
CA ILE A 213 -5.10 -30.86 3.83
C ILE A 213 -5.91 -30.47 5.07
N GLY A 214 -5.46 -29.43 5.77
CA GLY A 214 -6.22 -28.72 6.78
C GLY A 214 -6.75 -27.40 6.22
N VAL A 215 -8.03 -27.11 6.46
CA VAL A 215 -8.66 -25.85 6.04
C VAL A 215 -8.66 -24.88 7.20
N MET A 216 -8.03 -23.72 7.02
CA MET A 216 -7.98 -22.65 8.01
C MET A 216 -9.00 -21.56 7.70
N VAL A 217 -9.88 -21.30 8.67
CA VAL A 217 -10.89 -20.23 8.61
C VAL A 217 -10.89 -19.47 9.94
N ASN A 218 -10.71 -18.15 9.88
CA ASN A 218 -10.74 -17.23 11.04
C ASN A 218 -9.86 -17.70 12.22
N GLY A 219 -8.64 -18.14 11.94
CA GLY A 219 -7.68 -18.58 12.95
C GLY A 219 -7.94 -19.97 13.53
N ARG A 220 -8.81 -20.78 12.92
CA ARG A 220 -9.12 -22.15 13.34
C ARG A 220 -8.93 -23.13 12.20
N ILE A 221 -8.50 -24.35 12.50
CA ILE A 221 -8.56 -25.46 11.54
C ILE A 221 -9.96 -26.07 11.63
N THR A 222 -10.81 -25.83 10.63
CA THR A 222 -12.21 -26.25 10.64
C THR A 222 -12.39 -27.69 10.15
N GLN A 223 -11.55 -28.11 9.21
CA GLN A 223 -11.59 -29.45 8.62
C GLN A 223 -10.18 -29.96 8.34
N GLN A 224 -9.99 -31.27 8.45
CA GLN A 224 -8.80 -31.97 7.95
C GLN A 224 -9.23 -33.22 7.18
N MET A 225 -8.64 -33.44 6.02
CA MET A 225 -8.98 -34.57 5.15
C MET A 225 -7.78 -35.03 4.32
N PRO A 226 -7.79 -36.25 3.78
CA PRO A 226 -6.84 -36.66 2.74
C PRO A 226 -6.94 -35.73 1.52
N SER A 227 -5.81 -35.37 0.90
CA SER A 227 -5.81 -34.51 -0.29
C SER A 227 -6.57 -35.14 -1.46
N ALA A 228 -6.49 -36.46 -1.63
CA ALA A 228 -7.22 -37.21 -2.65
C ALA A 228 -8.75 -37.10 -2.51
N GLN A 229 -9.26 -36.98 -1.28
CA GLN A 229 -10.69 -36.76 -1.05
C GLN A 229 -11.12 -35.38 -1.56
N LEU A 230 -10.32 -34.34 -1.26
CA LEU A 230 -10.60 -32.98 -1.71
C LEU A 230 -10.42 -32.86 -3.24
N ALA A 231 -9.47 -33.58 -3.83
CA ALA A 231 -9.24 -33.62 -5.28
C ALA A 231 -10.45 -34.19 -6.04
N GLY A 232 -11.12 -35.20 -5.47
CA GLY A 232 -12.26 -35.88 -6.09
C GLY A 232 -13.61 -35.19 -5.91
N ASP A 233 -13.70 -34.16 -5.06
CA ASP A 233 -14.96 -33.49 -4.70
C ASP A 233 -14.94 -32.00 -5.06
N ARG A 234 -15.37 -31.70 -6.29
CA ARG A 234 -15.35 -30.34 -6.85
C ARG A 234 -16.30 -29.40 -6.11
N GLU A 235 -17.45 -29.89 -5.64
CA GLU A 235 -18.41 -29.11 -4.88
C GLU A 235 -17.85 -28.72 -3.50
N LEU A 236 -17.12 -29.63 -2.85
CA LEU A 236 -16.39 -29.35 -1.63
C LEU A 236 -15.27 -28.32 -1.84
N GLN A 237 -14.53 -28.40 -2.95
CA GLN A 237 -13.53 -27.37 -3.31
C GLN A 237 -14.19 -25.99 -3.46
N GLU A 238 -15.31 -25.91 -4.20
CA GLU A 238 -16.04 -24.67 -4.45
C GLU A 238 -16.67 -24.09 -3.17
N ARG A 239 -17.20 -24.95 -2.28
CA ARG A 239 -17.76 -24.56 -0.98
C ARG A 239 -16.70 -24.06 -0.01
N LEU A 240 -15.55 -24.73 0.07
CA LEU A 240 -14.46 -24.34 0.97
C LEU A 240 -13.71 -23.09 0.46
N LEU A 241 -13.71 -22.84 -0.86
CA LEU A 241 -13.10 -21.66 -1.47
C LEU A 241 -14.10 -20.50 -1.71
N GLY A 242 -15.40 -20.75 -1.55
CA GLY A 242 -16.49 -19.79 -1.66
C GLY A 242 -16.56 -19.07 -3.01
N VAL A 243 -16.59 -19.85 -4.10
CA VAL A 243 -16.91 -19.37 -5.44
C VAL A 243 -18.40 -19.62 -5.70
N ARG A 244 -19.26 -18.65 -5.39
CA ARG A 244 -20.50 -18.43 -6.15
C ARG A 244 -20.40 -17.03 -6.76
N SER A 245 -20.25 -17.00 -8.08
CA SER A 245 -20.64 -15.88 -8.94
C SER A 245 -22.14 -15.62 -8.77
N ASN A 246 -22.53 -14.34 -8.76
CA ASN A 246 -23.89 -13.84 -8.50
C ASN A 246 -25.03 -14.64 -9.17
N GLY A 247 -26.13 -14.77 -8.44
CA GLY A 247 -27.47 -15.00 -8.97
C GLY A 247 -28.06 -16.36 -8.60
N HIS A 248 -28.94 -16.36 -7.59
CA HIS A 248 -30.18 -17.14 -7.40
C HIS A 248 -30.39 -17.34 -5.89
N ASP A 249 -31.41 -16.65 -5.36
CA ASP A 249 -32.03 -16.98 -4.09
C ASP A 249 -32.52 -18.42 -4.17
N GLU A 250 -31.80 -19.35 -3.56
CA GLU A 250 -32.34 -20.65 -3.19
C GLU A 250 -32.54 -20.65 -1.68
N VAL A 251 -33.83 -20.57 -1.34
CA VAL A 251 -34.39 -20.87 -0.03
C VAL A 251 -33.89 -22.25 0.39
N LEU A 252 -33.04 -22.30 1.41
CA LEU A 252 -32.75 -23.56 2.09
C LEU A 252 -34.01 -23.98 2.86
N ALA A 253 -34.70 -24.97 2.31
CA ALA A 253 -35.75 -25.72 2.98
C ALA A 253 -35.21 -26.23 4.33
N GLY A 254 -35.90 -25.84 5.41
CA GLY A 254 -35.64 -26.39 6.74
C GLY A 254 -35.99 -27.88 6.78
N PRO A 255 -35.33 -28.68 7.64
CA PRO A 255 -35.71 -30.06 7.84
C PRO A 255 -37.11 -30.13 8.50
N GLU A 256 -37.88 -31.11 8.03
CA GLU A 256 -39.25 -31.39 8.42
C GLU A 256 -39.43 -31.65 9.93
N ALA A 257 -40.67 -31.44 10.35
CA ALA A 257 -41.18 -31.47 11.71
C ALA A 257 -40.89 -32.77 12.47
N GLY A 258 -40.42 -32.60 13.71
CA GLY A 258 -40.40 -33.62 14.75
C GLY A 258 -40.39 -32.96 16.13
N ASP A 259 -41.50 -33.16 16.84
CA ASP A 259 -41.80 -32.89 18.25
C ASP A 259 -41.58 -31.47 18.82
N GLU A 260 -42.67 -30.87 19.30
CA GLU A 260 -42.66 -29.71 20.19
C GLU A 260 -41.96 -30.02 21.52
N PRO A 261 -41.08 -29.12 21.99
CA PRO A 261 -40.91 -28.95 23.42
C PRO A 261 -41.04 -27.48 23.85
N GLU A 262 -41.89 -27.29 24.85
CA GLU A 262 -41.93 -26.29 25.92
C GLU A 262 -41.36 -24.88 25.67
N GLY A 263 -42.21 -23.89 25.95
CA GLY A 263 -41.92 -22.45 25.86
C GLY A 263 -40.66 -22.00 26.62
N PRO A 264 -40.11 -20.82 26.27
CA PRO A 264 -38.81 -20.40 26.76
C PRO A 264 -38.83 -20.26 28.28
N ALA A 265 -38.01 -21.08 28.95
CA ALA A 265 -37.70 -20.92 30.36
C ALA A 265 -37.22 -19.49 30.65
N PRO A 266 -37.58 -18.90 31.80
CA PRO A 266 -37.19 -17.53 32.12
C PRO A 266 -35.67 -17.42 32.16
N VAL A 267 -35.15 -16.43 31.42
CA VAL A 267 -33.73 -16.09 31.38
C VAL A 267 -33.23 -15.85 32.81
N GLN A 268 -32.41 -16.78 33.32
CA GLN A 268 -31.69 -16.58 34.57
C GLN A 268 -30.44 -15.74 34.30
N VAL A 269 -30.51 -14.48 34.73
CA VAL A 269 -29.36 -13.57 34.72
C VAL A 269 -28.50 -13.84 35.94
N PHE A 270 -27.28 -14.36 35.73
CA PHE A 270 -26.28 -14.46 36.79
C PHE A 270 -25.42 -13.20 36.83
N THR A 271 -25.46 -12.50 37.97
CA THR A 271 -24.58 -11.35 38.23
C THR A 271 -23.38 -11.83 39.06
N VAL A 272 -22.19 -11.86 38.45
CA VAL A 272 -20.94 -12.18 39.16
C VAL A 272 -20.45 -10.94 39.92
N ARG A 273 -20.54 -10.96 41.26
CA ARG A 273 -19.87 -9.99 42.13
C ARG A 273 -18.49 -10.50 42.52
N ARG A 274 -17.45 -9.67 42.36
CA ARG A 274 -16.14 -9.95 42.95
C ARG A 274 -16.23 -9.76 44.46
N ALA A 275 -15.68 -10.70 45.21
CA ALA A 275 -15.47 -10.56 46.65
C ALA A 275 -14.46 -9.43 46.87
N HIS A 276 -14.97 -8.21 47.06
CA HIS A 276 -14.47 -7.12 47.91
C HIS A 276 -15.21 -5.83 47.50
N GLY A 277 -16.14 -5.39 48.35
CA GLY A 277 -16.73 -4.04 48.34
C GLY A 277 -18.14 -3.97 47.75
N GLU A 278 -19.14 -3.75 48.60
CA GLU A 278 -20.47 -3.34 48.18
C GLU A 278 -20.48 -1.87 47.77
N GLY A 279 -20.87 -1.58 46.52
CA GLY A 279 -21.08 -0.24 46.00
C GLY A 279 -20.69 -0.09 44.52
N PRO A 280 -21.33 0.82 43.76
CA PRO A 280 -20.84 1.20 42.43
C PRO A 280 -19.43 1.81 42.55
N PRO A 281 -18.53 1.59 41.58
CA PRO A 281 -17.16 2.09 41.65
C PRO A 281 -17.16 3.62 41.72
N SER A 282 -16.70 4.16 42.85
CA SER A 282 -16.40 5.58 42.99
C SER A 282 -15.09 5.90 42.24
N MET A 283 -15.10 6.98 41.47
CA MET A 283 -13.93 7.53 40.77
C MET A 283 -12.92 8.18 41.72
N ASP A 284 -13.19 8.20 43.03
CA ASP A 284 -12.39 8.93 44.03
C ASP A 284 -11.47 8.02 44.87
N ALA A 285 -11.34 6.73 44.53
CA ALA A 285 -10.37 5.87 45.21
C ALA A 285 -8.94 6.23 44.77
N PRO A 286 -8.03 6.62 45.68
CA PRO A 286 -6.67 7.00 45.30
C PRO A 286 -5.93 5.80 44.72
N ALA A 287 -5.24 6.01 43.60
CA ALA A 287 -4.36 5.01 43.01
C ALA A 287 -3.27 4.59 44.02
N PRO A 288 -2.87 3.31 44.06
CA PRO A 288 -1.89 2.84 45.02
C PRO A 288 -0.55 3.60 44.87
N ARG A 289 0.01 4.06 45.99
CA ARG A 289 1.28 4.81 46.06
C ARG A 289 2.50 4.01 45.60
N MET A 290 2.35 2.70 45.49
CA MET A 290 3.34 1.76 45.01
C MET A 290 2.76 1.00 43.83
N VAL A 291 3.52 0.94 42.74
CA VAL A 291 3.19 0.09 41.59
C VAL A 291 4.23 -1.01 41.54
N ARG A 292 3.78 -2.27 41.42
CA ARG A 292 4.66 -3.41 41.15
C ARG A 292 5.44 -3.13 39.85
N GLY A 293 6.72 -2.80 39.99
CA GLY A 293 7.54 -2.31 38.89
C GLY A 293 8.01 -3.42 37.97
N PHE A 294 7.38 -3.56 36.81
CA PHE A 294 7.98 -4.25 35.67
C PHE A 294 8.67 -3.22 34.78
N ASN A 295 10.00 -3.28 34.69
CA ASN A 295 10.79 -2.54 33.71
C ASN A 295 11.88 -3.44 33.10
N ARG A 296 12.49 -2.98 32.00
CA ARG A 296 13.40 -3.80 31.16
C ARG A 296 14.65 -4.32 31.88
N TRP A 297 15.00 -3.76 33.04
CA TRP A 297 16.16 -4.17 33.83
C TRP A 297 15.85 -5.33 34.77
N ASN A 298 14.58 -5.55 35.11
CA ASN A 298 14.13 -6.62 35.99
C ASN A 298 13.60 -7.84 35.22
N ALA A 299 13.65 -7.80 33.89
CA ALA A 299 13.14 -8.84 33.00
C ALA A 299 14.15 -9.97 32.71
N GLY A 300 15.32 -9.95 33.36
CA GLY A 300 16.45 -10.83 33.04
C GLY A 300 16.59 -12.10 33.90
N ASP A 301 16.19 -12.09 35.18
CA ASP A 301 16.48 -13.21 36.08
C ASP A 301 15.26 -13.61 36.91
N ALA A 302 14.85 -14.88 36.80
CA ALA A 302 13.66 -15.45 37.44
C ALA A 302 13.73 -15.58 38.98
N ALA A 303 14.72 -14.95 39.64
CA ALA A 303 14.96 -15.08 41.08
C ALA A 303 15.12 -13.75 41.85
N ALA A 304 15.02 -12.58 41.20
CA ALA A 304 15.13 -11.31 41.92
C ALA A 304 13.80 -10.94 42.61
N PRO A 305 13.78 -10.60 43.93
CA PRO A 305 12.55 -10.22 44.62
C PRO A 305 12.00 -8.89 44.07
N VAL A 306 10.69 -8.85 43.86
CA VAL A 306 9.97 -7.68 43.33
C VAL A 306 10.00 -6.56 44.36
N VAL A 307 10.73 -5.49 44.09
CA VAL A 307 10.75 -4.28 44.94
C VAL A 307 9.77 -3.25 44.37
N ASP A 308 8.86 -2.78 45.21
CA ASP A 308 7.86 -1.78 44.85
C ASP A 308 8.50 -0.41 44.58
N ILE A 309 8.10 0.23 43.47
CA ILE A 309 8.70 1.49 43.02
C ILE A 309 7.85 2.67 43.51
N ALA A 310 8.44 3.55 44.33
CA ALA A 310 7.84 4.82 44.73
C ALA A 310 7.99 5.87 43.62
N ARG A 311 6.91 6.59 43.29
CA ARG A 311 6.93 7.67 42.29
C ARG A 311 7.36 8.99 42.94
N ALA A 312 8.45 9.60 42.46
CA ALA A 312 8.85 10.95 42.85
C ALA A 312 8.12 12.01 41.98
N PRO A 313 7.73 13.18 42.54
CA PRO A 313 7.05 14.23 41.78
C PRO A 313 8.06 15.13 41.04
N SER A 314 7.79 15.43 39.77
CA SER A 314 8.59 16.29 38.90
C SER A 314 8.14 17.76 38.98
N GLY A 315 9.00 18.66 39.46
CA GLY A 315 8.85 20.11 39.29
C GLY A 315 9.72 20.61 38.14
N LEU A 316 9.20 21.53 37.32
CA LEU A 316 9.97 22.34 36.36
C LEU A 316 10.07 23.79 36.88
N PRO A 317 11.19 24.51 36.63
CA PRO A 317 11.44 25.84 37.19
C PRO A 317 10.75 26.95 36.38
N SER A 318 10.09 27.88 37.06
CA SER A 318 9.63 29.15 36.49
C SER A 318 10.60 30.28 36.83
N ALA A 319 11.01 31.05 35.83
CA ALA A 319 11.68 32.34 36.01
C ALA A 319 10.69 33.41 36.50
N GLN A 320 11.08 34.21 37.49
CA GLN A 320 10.59 35.59 37.68
C GLN A 320 11.65 36.46 38.40
N PRO A 321 11.56 37.80 38.30
CA PRO A 321 12.70 38.70 38.51
C PRO A 321 12.81 39.34 39.90
N SER A 322 14.06 39.72 40.22
CA SER A 322 14.57 40.78 41.10
C SER A 322 14.40 40.77 42.63
N SER A 323 15.57 40.83 43.29
CA SER A 323 15.99 41.72 44.40
C SER A 323 16.38 41.05 45.73
N ALA A 324 17.21 41.80 46.48
CA ALA A 324 18.26 41.33 47.38
C ALA A 324 17.86 41.11 48.86
N SER A 325 18.85 40.65 49.65
CA SER A 325 18.88 40.39 51.12
C SER A 325 18.21 39.07 51.55
N GLY A 326 18.63 38.30 52.55
CA GLY A 326 19.76 38.29 53.48
C GLY A 326 19.47 37.16 54.50
N ARG A 327 20.49 36.36 54.83
CA ARG A 327 20.69 35.45 55.99
C ARG A 327 19.48 34.92 56.80
N GLY A 328 19.46 33.59 57.03
CA GLY A 328 19.10 33.03 58.35
C GLY A 328 18.14 31.82 58.38
N SER A 329 18.67 30.68 58.86
CA SER A 329 18.05 29.69 59.77
C SER A 329 16.62 29.14 59.59
N GLY A 330 16.52 27.81 59.62
CA GLY A 330 15.71 27.12 60.65
C GLY A 330 14.26 26.74 60.34
N SER A 331 14.06 25.45 60.04
CA SER A 331 13.10 24.50 60.67
C SER A 331 11.63 24.86 60.93
N ILE A 332 10.75 23.92 60.54
CA ILE A 332 9.41 23.57 61.10
C ILE A 332 8.31 24.58 60.74
N GLY A 333 7.08 24.28 60.30
CA GLY A 333 6.23 23.09 60.28
C GLY A 333 4.79 23.58 60.51
N ALA A 334 3.76 22.93 59.91
CA ALA A 334 2.31 23.16 60.08
C ALA A 334 1.79 24.54 59.58
N GLU A 335 0.57 24.76 59.06
CA GLU A 335 -0.70 24.04 58.90
C GLU A 335 -1.46 24.80 57.79
N ASP A 336 -2.06 24.07 56.85
CA ASP A 336 -3.51 24.06 56.55
C ASP A 336 -4.14 25.33 55.94
N ALA A 337 -4.63 25.18 54.71
CA ALA A 337 -5.83 25.82 54.17
C ALA A 337 -6.04 25.36 52.72
N GLY A 338 -6.98 24.43 52.52
CA GLY A 338 -7.46 24.09 51.18
C GLY A 338 -8.20 25.24 50.52
N ALA A 339 -7.98 25.40 49.22
CA ALA A 339 -9.01 25.82 48.25
C ALA A 339 -8.52 25.52 46.83
N ASP A 340 -9.36 24.77 46.11
CA ASP A 340 -9.45 24.66 44.66
C ASP A 340 -8.23 24.25 43.81
N ARG A 341 -8.38 23.10 43.13
CA ARG A 341 -8.45 23.11 41.65
C ARG A 341 -8.93 21.78 41.09
N ALA A 342 -10.08 21.87 40.42
CA ALA A 342 -10.68 20.89 39.53
C ALA A 342 -9.67 20.29 38.53
N GLY A 343 -9.94 19.06 38.11
CA GLY A 343 -9.14 18.31 37.14
C GLY A 343 -8.82 19.14 35.90
N ARG A 344 -7.55 19.16 35.51
CA ARG A 344 -7.14 19.79 34.25
C ARG A 344 -7.62 18.91 33.10
N LEU A 345 -8.66 19.40 32.41
CA LEU A 345 -8.86 19.11 30.99
C LEU A 345 -7.53 19.36 30.27
N PHE A 346 -7.13 18.41 29.41
CA PHE A 346 -6.15 18.73 28.38
C PHE A 346 -6.84 19.65 27.38
N ASP A 347 -6.50 20.94 27.42
CA ASP A 347 -6.86 21.85 26.33
C ASP A 347 -6.11 21.40 25.08
N PHE A 348 -6.85 20.83 24.13
CA PHE A 348 -6.42 20.76 22.74
C PHE A 348 -6.60 22.17 22.14
N PRO A 349 -5.52 22.90 21.79
CA PRO A 349 -5.65 24.16 21.10
C PRO A 349 -5.93 23.89 19.61
N VAL A 350 -7.11 23.34 19.31
CA VAL A 350 -7.62 23.29 17.92
C VAL A 350 -8.76 24.30 17.75
N ALA A 351 -9.46 24.64 18.83
CA ALA A 351 -10.76 25.30 18.77
C ALA A 351 -10.78 26.84 18.92
N THR A 352 -9.66 27.52 19.18
CA THR A 352 -9.68 28.98 19.41
C THR A 352 -9.17 29.83 18.24
N GLY A 353 -8.93 29.24 17.06
CA GLY A 353 -8.47 30.03 15.90
C GLY A 353 -8.60 29.43 14.49
N SER A 354 -8.96 28.15 14.32
CA SER A 354 -9.13 27.59 12.97
C SER A 354 -10.52 27.90 12.42
N THR A 355 -10.61 28.75 11.40
CA THR A 355 -11.84 28.98 10.62
C THR A 355 -12.21 27.80 9.71
N ARG A 356 -11.40 26.73 9.68
CA ARG A 356 -11.54 25.62 8.74
C ARG A 356 -12.26 24.41 9.37
N ALA A 357 -13.22 23.87 8.63
CA ALA A 357 -14.09 22.75 9.02
C ALA A 357 -13.60 21.40 8.47
N ALA A 358 -13.89 20.32 9.21
CA ALA A 358 -13.75 18.96 8.74
C ALA A 358 -15.00 18.54 7.96
N TYR A 359 -14.83 18.13 6.71
CA TYR A 359 -15.92 17.68 5.85
C TYR A 359 -16.07 16.16 5.94
N ILE A 360 -17.28 15.67 6.17
CA ILE A 360 -17.61 14.24 6.14
C ILE A 360 -18.50 13.98 4.94
N ALA A 361 -17.98 13.30 3.92
CA ALA A 361 -18.71 12.99 2.70
C ALA A 361 -19.10 11.51 2.65
N GLY A 362 -20.35 11.21 2.26
CA GLY A 362 -20.75 9.84 1.99
C GLY A 362 -22.24 9.68 1.71
N THR A 363 -22.69 8.45 1.50
CA THR A 363 -24.10 8.14 1.24
C THR A 363 -24.89 7.98 2.55
N PHE A 364 -25.53 9.05 3.01
CA PHE A 364 -26.29 9.05 4.28
C PHE A 364 -27.54 8.16 4.24
N ASP A 365 -28.12 7.90 3.06
CA ASP A 365 -29.26 7.00 2.88
C ASP A 365 -29.01 5.56 3.33
N THR A 366 -27.74 5.16 3.38
CA THR A 366 -27.28 3.79 3.63
C THR A 366 -26.31 3.71 4.79
N LYS A 367 -25.53 4.77 5.04
CA LYS A 367 -24.41 4.80 6.00
C LYS A 367 -24.47 5.96 7.00
N ALA A 368 -25.66 6.51 7.26
CA ALA A 368 -25.83 7.63 8.19
C ALA A 368 -25.23 7.35 9.58
N ARG A 369 -25.40 6.14 10.12
CA ARG A 369 -24.94 5.80 11.49
C ARG A 369 -23.41 5.91 11.59
N GLU A 370 -22.70 5.43 10.58
CA GLU A 370 -21.24 5.42 10.47
C GLU A 370 -20.69 6.83 10.26
N LEU A 371 -21.32 7.60 9.37
CA LEU A 371 -20.92 8.98 9.09
C LEU A 371 -21.20 9.91 10.29
N PHE A 372 -22.29 9.69 11.03
CA PHE A 372 -22.54 10.40 12.29
C PHE A 372 -21.61 9.98 13.42
N PHE A 373 -21.14 8.74 13.46
CA PHE A 373 -20.10 8.33 14.41
C PHE A 373 -18.78 9.09 14.15
N LEU A 374 -18.36 9.21 12.89
CA LEU A 374 -17.21 10.05 12.51
C LEU A 374 -17.40 11.51 12.95
N ARG A 375 -18.60 12.06 12.73
CA ARG A 375 -18.96 13.41 13.17
C ARG A 375 -18.76 13.57 14.67
N GLN A 376 -19.32 12.68 15.47
CA GLN A 376 -19.19 12.74 16.93
C GLN A 376 -17.74 12.64 17.41
N CYS A 377 -16.91 11.82 16.76
CA CYS A 377 -15.49 11.73 17.06
C CYS A 377 -14.75 13.05 16.79
N LEU A 378 -15.02 13.71 15.66
CA LEU A 378 -14.41 14.99 15.29
C LEU A 378 -14.91 16.16 16.15
N GLU A 379 -16.21 16.23 16.42
CA GLU A 379 -16.81 17.26 17.29
C GLU A 379 -16.28 17.17 18.73
N ARG A 380 -16.06 15.94 19.25
CA ARG A 380 -15.42 15.73 20.56
C ARG A 380 -13.99 16.27 20.66
N LEU A 381 -13.31 16.44 19.53
CA LEU A 381 -11.99 17.06 19.44
C LEU A 381 -12.05 18.58 19.20
N GLY A 382 -13.24 19.18 19.23
CA GLY A 382 -13.44 20.62 19.07
C GLY A 382 -13.40 21.12 17.62
N LEU A 383 -13.44 20.23 16.62
CA LEU A 383 -13.49 20.63 15.22
C LEU A 383 -14.92 20.97 14.79
N ARG A 384 -15.06 22.05 14.02
CA ARG A 384 -16.29 22.32 13.26
C ARG A 384 -16.44 21.25 12.17
N VAL A 385 -17.59 20.60 12.11
CA VAL A 385 -17.87 19.53 11.13
C VAL A 385 -18.97 19.93 10.17
N VAL A 386 -18.77 19.64 8.88
CA VAL A 386 -19.78 19.76 7.82
C VAL A 386 -20.03 18.38 7.22
N THR A 387 -21.24 17.85 7.34
CA THR A 387 -21.63 16.59 6.70
C THR A 387 -22.21 16.84 5.32
N VAL A 388 -21.71 16.12 4.31
CA VAL A 388 -22.12 16.22 2.91
C VAL A 388 -22.65 14.88 2.43
N ASP A 389 -23.90 14.88 1.97
CA ASP A 389 -24.54 13.67 1.49
C ASP A 389 -24.39 13.48 -0.03
N LEU A 390 -23.95 12.29 -0.41
CA LEU A 390 -23.74 11.84 -1.79
C LEU A 390 -24.77 10.79 -2.21
N SER A 391 -25.87 10.66 -1.47
CA SER A 391 -26.94 9.70 -1.77
C SER A 391 -27.63 10.02 -3.10
N THR A 392 -27.87 8.98 -3.90
CA THR A 392 -28.56 9.07 -5.20
C THR A 392 -29.98 8.49 -5.18
N SER A 393 -30.42 7.91 -4.05
CA SER A 393 -31.70 7.20 -3.97
C SER A 393 -32.94 8.11 -3.86
N GLY A 394 -32.76 9.43 -3.72
CA GLY A 394 -33.87 10.38 -3.49
C GLY A 394 -34.52 10.31 -2.10
N LYS A 395 -33.98 9.53 -1.16
CA LYS A 395 -34.45 9.50 0.24
C LYS A 395 -34.09 10.80 0.96
N THR A 396 -34.80 11.10 2.04
CA THR A 396 -34.51 12.27 2.89
C THR A 396 -33.12 12.16 3.51
N SER A 397 -32.37 13.25 3.40
CA SER A 397 -31.02 13.35 3.96
C SER A 397 -31.04 13.95 5.37
N LEU A 398 -30.17 13.44 6.24
CA LEU A 398 -29.92 14.00 7.58
C LEU A 398 -28.62 14.83 7.63
N ALA A 399 -27.90 14.95 6.51
CA ALA A 399 -26.67 15.72 6.45
C ALA A 399 -26.96 17.22 6.35
N SER A 400 -26.03 18.03 6.87
CA SER A 400 -26.03 19.49 6.74
C SER A 400 -26.08 19.98 5.29
N VAL A 401 -25.36 19.32 4.36
CA VAL A 401 -25.44 19.60 2.92
C VAL A 401 -26.24 18.49 2.25
N HIS A 402 -27.38 18.89 1.66
CA HIS A 402 -28.32 17.98 1.00
C HIS A 402 -27.75 17.47 -0.33
N PRO A 403 -28.02 16.20 -0.75
CA PRO A 403 -27.45 15.65 -1.99
C PRO A 403 -27.86 16.43 -3.25
N ARG A 404 -29.04 17.07 -3.23
CA ARG A 404 -29.47 17.98 -4.32
C ARG A 404 -28.60 19.23 -4.46
N GLU A 405 -28.07 19.74 -3.35
CA GLU A 405 -27.15 20.90 -3.39
C GLU A 405 -25.84 20.51 -4.08
N VAL A 406 -25.33 19.31 -3.79
CA VAL A 406 -24.17 18.74 -4.49
C VAL A 406 -24.51 18.54 -5.97
N ALA A 407 -25.62 17.88 -6.28
CA ALA A 407 -26.05 17.56 -7.64
C ALA A 407 -26.20 18.79 -8.55
N ARG A 408 -26.57 19.95 -8.02
CA ARG A 408 -26.66 21.22 -8.78
C ARG A 408 -25.32 21.70 -9.35
N HIS A 409 -24.20 21.20 -8.86
CA HIS A 409 -22.87 21.51 -9.38
C HIS A 409 -22.49 20.64 -10.59
N HIS A 410 -23.32 19.65 -10.95
CA HIS A 410 -23.11 18.89 -12.17
C HIS A 410 -23.28 19.78 -13.42
N PRO A 411 -22.42 19.68 -14.45
CA PRO A 411 -22.51 20.51 -15.65
C PRO A 411 -23.86 20.42 -16.40
N GLN A 412 -24.53 19.27 -16.30
CA GLN A 412 -25.86 19.03 -16.89
C GLN A 412 -27.01 19.22 -15.88
N GLY A 413 -26.72 19.77 -14.71
CA GLY A 413 -27.70 19.98 -13.63
C GLY A 413 -28.10 18.71 -12.88
N GLU A 414 -29.05 18.89 -11.95
CA GLU A 414 -29.48 17.88 -10.98
C GLU A 414 -30.06 16.60 -11.63
N ALA A 415 -30.73 16.73 -12.78
CA ALA A 415 -31.38 15.62 -13.46
C ALA A 415 -30.39 14.52 -13.93
N ALA A 416 -29.13 14.88 -14.19
CA ALA A 416 -28.10 13.91 -14.57
C ALA A 416 -27.75 12.96 -13.41
N VAL A 417 -27.87 13.44 -12.17
CA VAL A 417 -27.58 12.67 -10.96
C VAL A 417 -28.77 11.78 -10.57
N PHE A 418 -29.99 12.29 -10.70
CA PHE A 418 -31.21 11.56 -10.36
C PHE A 418 -31.88 10.96 -11.61
N SER A 419 -31.09 10.28 -12.45
CA SER A 419 -31.51 9.68 -13.72
C SER A 419 -32.34 8.39 -13.58
N GLY A 420 -32.35 7.77 -12.39
CA GLY A 420 -33.03 6.50 -12.13
C GLY A 420 -32.17 5.25 -12.41
N ASP A 421 -31.07 5.38 -13.16
CA ASP A 421 -30.06 4.32 -13.32
C ASP A 421 -28.93 4.49 -12.30
N ARG A 422 -28.70 3.44 -11.49
CA ARG A 422 -27.76 3.51 -10.35
C ARG A 422 -26.31 3.76 -10.78
N GLY A 423 -25.90 3.20 -11.91
CA GLY A 423 -24.52 3.32 -12.41
C GLY A 423 -24.20 4.75 -12.84
N SER A 424 -25.02 5.29 -13.75
CA SER A 424 -24.91 6.68 -14.23
C SER A 424 -25.11 7.69 -13.10
N ALA A 425 -26.05 7.48 -12.19
CA ALA A 425 -26.27 8.35 -11.04
C ALA A 425 -25.04 8.48 -10.14
N THR A 426 -24.31 7.38 -9.91
CA THR A 426 -23.09 7.36 -9.08
C THR A 426 -21.97 8.16 -9.75
N ALA A 427 -21.76 7.97 -11.06
CA ALA A 427 -20.75 8.71 -11.81
C ALA A 427 -21.07 10.21 -11.90
N ALA A 428 -22.34 10.56 -12.16
CA ALA A 428 -22.80 11.94 -12.19
C ALA A 428 -22.68 12.60 -10.81
N MET A 429 -23.04 11.90 -9.72
CA MET A 429 -22.84 12.42 -8.36
C MET A 429 -21.35 12.67 -8.05
N ALA A 430 -20.46 11.78 -8.50
CA ALA A 430 -19.02 11.96 -8.31
C ALA A 430 -18.52 13.24 -9.00
N GLN A 431 -18.95 13.50 -10.25
CA GLN A 431 -18.63 14.73 -10.99
C GLN A 431 -19.22 15.97 -10.32
N ALA A 432 -20.46 15.88 -9.84
CA ALA A 432 -21.10 16.98 -9.11
C ALA A 432 -20.37 17.29 -7.81
N PHE A 433 -19.94 16.25 -7.08
CA PHE A 433 -19.19 16.38 -5.84
C PHE A 433 -17.81 16.99 -6.05
N GLU A 434 -17.12 16.61 -7.12
CA GLU A 434 -15.85 17.20 -7.56
C GLU A 434 -15.97 18.72 -7.73
N ALA A 435 -16.98 19.17 -8.48
CA ALA A 435 -17.25 20.59 -8.67
C ALA A 435 -17.66 21.28 -7.35
N PHE A 436 -18.48 20.63 -6.53
CA PHE A 436 -18.92 21.16 -5.24
C PHE A 436 -17.74 21.42 -4.29
N VAL A 437 -16.85 20.46 -4.08
CA VAL A 437 -15.74 20.61 -3.11
C VAL A 437 -14.78 21.73 -3.52
N GLY A 438 -14.59 21.96 -4.83
CA GLY A 438 -13.78 23.06 -5.34
C GLY A 438 -14.30 24.46 -4.98
N THR A 439 -15.59 24.59 -4.62
CA THR A 439 -16.18 25.87 -4.20
C THR A 439 -16.02 26.16 -2.71
N ARG A 440 -15.58 25.18 -1.90
CA ARG A 440 -15.55 25.29 -0.43
C ARG A 440 -14.26 25.95 0.04
N ARG A 441 -14.38 27.14 0.65
CA ARG A 441 -13.24 27.92 1.16
C ARG A 441 -12.90 27.63 2.62
N ASP A 442 -13.85 27.07 3.37
CA ASP A 442 -13.70 26.68 4.77
C ASP A 442 -13.24 25.23 4.94
N LEU A 443 -12.97 24.48 3.86
CA LEU A 443 -12.56 23.07 3.96
C LEU A 443 -11.14 22.96 4.54
N GLY A 444 -11.03 22.42 5.75
CA GLY A 444 -9.77 22.13 6.45
C GLY A 444 -9.25 20.73 6.19
N GLY A 445 -10.15 19.79 5.93
CA GLY A 445 -9.84 18.41 5.57
C GLY A 445 -11.13 17.65 5.28
N ILE A 446 -11.02 16.51 4.61
CA ILE A 446 -12.16 15.69 4.20
C ILE A 446 -11.98 14.22 4.61
N ILE A 447 -13.05 13.61 5.10
CA ILE A 447 -13.13 12.18 5.40
C ILE A 447 -14.38 11.55 4.80
N ALA A 448 -14.26 10.31 4.35
CA ALA A 448 -15.40 9.50 3.90
C ALA A 448 -15.24 8.04 4.34
N ALA A 449 -16.36 7.32 4.45
CA ALA A 449 -16.36 5.90 4.78
C ALA A 449 -17.40 5.14 3.94
N GLY A 450 -17.03 4.00 3.35
CA GLY A 450 -18.00 3.15 2.65
C GLY A 450 -17.39 2.07 1.75
N GLY A 451 -18.27 1.37 1.03
CA GLY A 451 -17.89 0.36 0.04
C GLY A 451 -17.37 0.96 -1.28
N SER A 452 -17.27 0.14 -2.32
CA SER A 452 -16.71 0.54 -3.63
C SER A 452 -17.39 1.77 -4.25
N GLY A 453 -18.73 1.81 -4.27
CA GLY A 453 -19.48 2.93 -4.85
C GLY A 453 -19.20 4.27 -4.15
N ASN A 454 -19.27 4.30 -2.82
CA ASN A 454 -18.96 5.52 -2.06
C ASN A 454 -17.48 5.90 -2.17
N THR A 455 -16.58 4.90 -2.20
CA THR A 455 -15.15 5.13 -2.41
C THR A 455 -14.90 5.83 -3.73
N SER A 456 -15.50 5.36 -4.82
CA SER A 456 -15.38 5.99 -6.14
C SER A 456 -15.85 7.44 -6.14
N MET A 457 -17.04 7.72 -5.58
CA MET A 457 -17.59 9.09 -5.54
C MET A 457 -16.76 10.04 -4.68
N ALA A 458 -16.48 9.65 -3.43
CA ALA A 458 -15.79 10.50 -2.47
C ALA A 458 -14.36 10.77 -2.91
N THR A 459 -13.64 9.75 -3.40
CA THR A 459 -12.24 9.93 -3.80
C THR A 459 -12.09 10.77 -5.07
N GLN A 460 -13.08 10.80 -5.97
CA GLN A 460 -13.07 11.74 -7.09
C GLN A 460 -13.08 13.19 -6.59
N GLY A 461 -13.95 13.54 -5.64
CA GLY A 461 -13.93 14.85 -5.02
C GLY A 461 -12.63 15.12 -4.24
N MET A 462 -12.11 14.14 -3.51
CA MET A 462 -10.83 14.27 -2.81
C MET A 462 -9.67 14.58 -3.78
N ARG A 463 -9.62 13.94 -4.95
CA ARG A 463 -8.56 14.18 -5.95
C ARG A 463 -8.60 15.59 -6.55
N ALA A 464 -9.75 16.27 -6.55
CA ALA A 464 -9.83 17.66 -7.00
C ALA A 464 -9.19 18.65 -6.02
N LEU A 465 -9.13 18.30 -4.73
CA LEU A 465 -8.53 19.17 -3.72
C LEU A 465 -6.99 19.25 -3.88
N PRO A 466 -6.36 20.38 -3.57
CA PRO A 466 -4.90 20.53 -3.64
C PRO A 466 -4.14 19.49 -2.80
N ILE A 467 -2.93 19.13 -3.25
CA ILE A 467 -1.99 18.35 -2.43
C ILE A 467 -1.72 19.08 -1.12
N GLY A 468 -1.64 18.35 -0.01
CA GLY A 468 -1.45 18.87 1.34
C GLY A 468 -2.75 19.12 2.10
N VAL A 469 -3.90 19.21 1.43
CA VAL A 469 -5.20 19.18 2.12
C VAL A 469 -5.41 17.78 2.72
N PRO A 470 -5.70 17.61 4.02
CA PRO A 470 -5.96 16.31 4.62
C PRO A 470 -7.14 15.58 3.96
N LYS A 471 -6.90 14.37 3.44
CA LYS A 471 -7.90 13.51 2.76
C LYS A 471 -7.84 12.09 3.33
N VAL A 472 -8.90 11.62 3.97
CA VAL A 472 -8.97 10.26 4.55
C VAL A 472 -10.15 9.49 3.97
N MET A 473 -9.90 8.30 3.44
CA MET A 473 -10.94 7.42 2.91
C MET A 473 -10.92 6.07 3.64
N VAL A 474 -11.95 5.78 4.44
CA VAL A 474 -12.15 4.47 5.06
C VAL A 474 -12.90 3.56 4.08
N SER A 475 -12.21 2.61 3.46
CA SER A 475 -12.75 1.84 2.33
C SER A 475 -12.56 0.34 2.49
N THR A 476 -13.55 -0.43 2.04
CA THR A 476 -13.41 -1.87 1.82
C THR A 476 -12.47 -2.21 0.66
N MET A 477 -12.17 -1.23 -0.20
CA MET A 477 -11.29 -1.36 -1.36
C MET A 477 -9.84 -0.96 -1.07
N ALA A 478 -9.52 -0.50 0.15
CA ALA A 478 -8.18 -0.02 0.47
C ALA A 478 -7.11 -1.14 0.45
N SER A 479 -7.49 -2.40 0.66
CA SER A 479 -6.61 -3.57 0.56
C SER A 479 -6.75 -4.22 -0.82
N GLY A 480 -6.46 -3.46 -1.88
CA GLY A 480 -6.61 -3.86 -3.28
C GLY A 480 -5.90 -2.89 -4.24
N ASP A 481 -6.32 -2.86 -5.51
CA ASP A 481 -5.83 -1.86 -6.46
C ASP A 481 -6.45 -0.49 -6.15
N THR A 482 -5.66 0.39 -5.54
CA THR A 482 -6.10 1.73 -5.15
C THR A 482 -5.81 2.81 -6.18
N ARG A 483 -5.16 2.48 -7.31
CA ARG A 483 -4.78 3.46 -8.33
C ARG A 483 -5.97 4.29 -8.84
N PRO A 484 -7.15 3.72 -9.13
CA PRO A 484 -8.31 4.50 -9.60
C PRO A 484 -8.89 5.44 -8.53
N TYR A 485 -8.61 5.19 -7.25
CA TYR A 485 -9.12 6.00 -6.13
C TYR A 485 -8.15 7.10 -5.72
N VAL A 486 -6.86 6.78 -5.59
CA VAL A 486 -5.84 7.74 -5.14
C VAL A 486 -5.38 8.62 -6.30
N GLY A 487 -5.17 8.03 -7.49
CA GLY A 487 -4.62 8.73 -8.65
C GLY A 487 -3.32 9.48 -8.32
N PRO A 488 -3.11 10.69 -8.88
CA PRO A 488 -1.93 11.52 -8.58
C PRO A 488 -2.04 12.32 -7.26
N SER A 489 -2.99 12.00 -6.38
CA SER A 489 -3.24 12.73 -5.13
C SER A 489 -2.66 12.03 -3.90
N ASP A 490 -2.67 12.71 -2.75
CA ASP A 490 -2.19 12.31 -1.44
C ASP A 490 -3.34 11.81 -0.53
N ILE A 491 -4.22 10.97 -1.08
CA ILE A 491 -5.37 10.41 -0.33
C ILE A 491 -4.88 9.28 0.60
N CYS A 492 -5.15 9.42 1.90
CA CYS A 492 -4.91 8.37 2.88
C CYS A 492 -6.03 7.33 2.84
N MET A 493 -5.75 6.18 2.25
CA MET A 493 -6.66 5.02 2.23
C MET A 493 -6.51 4.22 3.53
N MET A 494 -7.59 4.13 4.31
CA MET A 494 -7.65 3.30 5.51
C MET A 494 -8.57 2.10 5.26
N TYR A 495 -8.06 0.89 5.46
CA TYR A 495 -8.87 -0.31 5.29
C TYR A 495 -9.92 -0.44 6.38
N SER A 496 -11.18 -0.66 5.98
CA SER A 496 -12.30 -0.79 6.91
C SER A 496 -12.27 -2.09 7.74
N VAL A 497 -11.46 -3.07 7.34
CA VAL A 497 -11.33 -4.43 7.90
C VAL A 497 -12.57 -5.30 7.72
N THR A 498 -13.75 -4.78 8.04
CA THR A 498 -15.05 -5.38 7.76
C THR A 498 -15.79 -4.54 6.74
N ASP A 499 -16.93 -5.02 6.24
CA ASP A 499 -17.83 -4.12 5.52
C ASP A 499 -18.17 -2.91 6.42
N VAL A 500 -18.34 -1.74 5.81
CA VAL A 500 -18.70 -0.50 6.51
C VAL A 500 -20.21 -0.55 6.74
N GLN A 501 -20.72 -1.52 7.48
CA GLN A 501 -22.15 -1.71 7.72
C GLN A 501 -22.40 -1.93 9.21
N GLY A 502 -23.05 -0.96 9.83
CA GLY A 502 -23.30 -0.91 11.26
C GLY A 502 -22.09 -0.47 12.07
N ILE A 503 -22.40 -0.02 13.29
CA ILE A 503 -21.41 0.29 14.33
C ILE A 503 -21.27 -0.94 15.22
N HIS A 504 -20.07 -1.52 15.22
CA HIS A 504 -19.68 -2.67 16.04
C HIS A 504 -18.23 -2.50 16.50
N ARG A 505 -17.77 -3.36 17.42
CA ARG A 505 -16.46 -3.25 18.09
C ARG A 505 -15.23 -3.02 17.20
N ILE A 506 -15.33 -3.40 15.91
CA ILE A 506 -14.24 -3.22 14.93
C ILE A 506 -14.43 -1.92 14.18
N SER A 507 -15.62 -1.68 13.60
CA SER A 507 -15.91 -0.44 12.86
C SER A 507 -15.77 0.80 13.74
N GLU A 508 -16.15 0.75 15.02
CA GLU A 508 -15.90 1.84 15.98
C GLU A 508 -14.43 2.23 16.09
N ARG A 509 -13.55 1.23 16.22
CA ARG A 509 -12.11 1.47 16.37
C ARG A 509 -11.51 2.03 15.10
N VAL A 510 -11.88 1.47 13.94
CA VAL A 510 -11.36 1.90 12.65
C VAL A 510 -11.84 3.32 12.32
N LEU A 511 -13.14 3.60 12.48
CA LEU A 511 -13.71 4.93 12.23
C LEU A 511 -13.15 5.97 13.21
N ALA A 512 -12.99 5.62 14.50
CA ALA A 512 -12.36 6.52 15.47
C ALA A 512 -10.91 6.84 15.10
N ASN A 513 -10.11 5.83 14.73
CA ASN A 513 -8.75 6.05 14.27
C ASN A 513 -8.70 6.96 13.03
N ALA A 514 -9.60 6.76 12.07
CA ALA A 514 -9.69 7.60 10.87
C ALA A 514 -10.03 9.06 11.22
N ALA A 515 -11.02 9.27 12.10
CA ALA A 515 -11.40 10.59 12.58
C ALA A 515 -10.24 11.28 13.34
N HIS A 516 -9.55 10.56 14.23
CA HIS A 516 -8.42 11.10 14.97
C HIS A 516 -7.23 11.42 14.04
N ALA A 517 -6.98 10.59 13.03
CA ALA A 517 -5.96 10.86 12.01
C ALA A 517 -6.28 12.14 11.23
N LEU A 518 -7.53 12.31 10.77
CA LEU A 518 -7.95 13.55 10.11
C LEU A 518 -7.80 14.75 11.04
N ALA A 519 -8.25 14.64 12.29
CA ALA A 519 -8.18 15.73 13.25
C ALA A 519 -6.74 16.17 13.51
N GLY A 520 -5.81 15.21 13.67
CA GLY A 520 -4.38 15.50 13.81
C GLY A 520 -3.81 16.21 12.59
N MET A 521 -4.16 15.76 11.38
CA MET A 521 -3.72 16.41 10.14
C MET A 521 -4.28 17.83 9.96
N ILE A 522 -5.51 18.10 10.42
CA ILE A 522 -6.11 19.44 10.39
C ILE A 522 -5.46 20.36 11.46
N ALA A 523 -5.22 19.82 12.65
CA ALA A 523 -4.69 20.58 13.79
C ALA A 523 -3.21 20.94 13.64
N HIS A 524 -2.44 20.12 12.93
CA HIS A 524 -1.00 20.26 12.80
C HIS A 524 -0.58 20.34 11.32
N PRO A 525 -0.90 21.45 10.62
CA PRO A 525 -0.39 21.64 9.27
C PRO A 525 1.15 21.65 9.31
N PRO A 526 1.81 21.05 8.30
CA PRO A 526 3.27 21.02 8.25
C PRO A 526 3.83 22.45 8.23
N ALA A 527 4.89 22.69 9.01
CA ALA A 527 5.61 23.95 8.98
C ALA A 527 6.26 24.12 7.60
N VAL A 528 5.90 25.18 6.88
CA VAL A 528 6.55 25.53 5.61
C VAL A 528 7.90 26.16 5.95
N SER A 529 8.99 25.53 5.50
CA SER A 529 10.32 26.11 5.64
C SER A 529 10.41 27.40 4.81
N ALA A 530 10.84 28.50 5.43
CA ALA A 530 11.02 29.78 4.74
C ALA A 530 12.22 29.76 3.76
N ASP A 531 13.13 28.79 3.89
CA ASP A 531 14.39 28.70 3.15
C ASP A 531 14.36 27.69 1.98
N SER A 532 13.18 27.26 1.51
CA SER A 532 13.09 26.29 0.41
C SER A 532 13.31 26.94 -0.96
N LYS A 533 14.19 26.35 -1.78
CA LYS A 533 14.33 26.69 -3.21
C LYS A 533 12.99 26.51 -3.94
N PRO A 534 12.69 27.32 -4.97
CA PRO A 534 11.49 27.11 -5.79
C PRO A 534 11.52 25.72 -6.43
N ALA A 535 10.41 25.00 -6.37
CA ALA A 535 10.30 23.66 -6.95
C ALA A 535 10.11 23.73 -8.47
N LEU A 536 10.89 22.94 -9.20
CA LEU A 536 10.88 22.84 -10.66
C LEU A 536 10.54 21.40 -11.07
N GLY A 537 9.46 21.23 -11.83
CA GLY A 537 9.07 19.91 -12.33
C GLY A 537 9.84 19.53 -13.60
N LEU A 538 10.40 18.32 -13.65
CA LEU A 538 11.14 17.77 -14.79
C LEU A 538 10.54 16.43 -15.22
N THR A 539 10.22 16.23 -16.50
CA THR A 539 9.76 14.91 -17.00
C THR A 539 10.90 14.12 -17.63
N MET A 540 10.95 12.81 -17.33
CA MET A 540 12.06 11.93 -17.70
C MET A 540 11.58 10.56 -18.16
N PHE A 541 12.35 9.94 -19.06
CA PHE A 541 12.27 8.52 -19.37
C PHE A 541 13.68 7.94 -19.48
N GLY A 542 13.82 6.61 -19.42
CA GLY A 542 15.14 5.96 -19.44
C GLY A 542 16.01 6.41 -20.63
N VAL A 543 15.38 6.65 -21.78
CA VAL A 543 16.02 7.09 -23.03
C VAL A 543 16.30 8.60 -23.11
N THR A 544 15.81 9.41 -22.18
CA THR A 544 16.08 10.86 -22.06
C THR A 544 16.80 11.22 -20.76
N THR A 545 17.14 10.22 -19.94
CA THR A 545 17.84 10.38 -18.66
C THR A 545 19.11 11.23 -18.76
N PRO A 546 19.99 11.07 -19.77
CA PRO A 546 21.18 11.92 -19.89
C PRO A 546 20.87 13.41 -20.02
N CYS A 547 19.79 13.78 -20.71
CA CYS A 547 19.34 15.17 -20.83
C CYS A 547 18.84 15.69 -19.47
N VAL A 548 17.90 14.98 -18.85
CA VAL A 548 17.25 15.43 -17.62
C VAL A 548 18.21 15.51 -16.44
N GLN A 549 19.14 14.55 -16.29
CA GLN A 549 20.15 14.60 -15.23
C GLN A 549 21.06 15.83 -15.35
N ARG A 550 21.40 16.24 -16.58
CA ARG A 550 22.19 17.45 -16.80
C ARG A 550 21.39 18.71 -16.48
N VAL A 551 20.13 18.79 -16.89
CA VAL A 551 19.22 19.89 -16.54
C VAL A 551 19.10 20.01 -15.02
N ALA A 552 18.80 18.90 -14.33
CA ALA A 552 18.67 18.87 -12.87
C ALA A 552 19.96 19.34 -12.18
N LYS A 553 21.12 18.82 -12.60
CA LYS A 553 22.43 19.22 -12.05
C LYS A 553 22.73 20.71 -12.22
N ARG A 554 22.37 21.29 -13.38
CA ARG A 554 22.59 22.73 -13.64
C ARG A 554 21.64 23.63 -12.86
N MET A 555 20.47 23.11 -12.49
CA MET A 555 19.44 23.85 -11.77
C MET A 555 19.48 23.63 -10.25
N GLU A 556 20.25 22.65 -9.75
CA GLU A 556 20.26 22.23 -8.35
C GLU A 556 20.54 23.37 -7.37
N GLU A 557 21.39 24.34 -7.72
CA GLU A 557 21.67 25.50 -6.87
C GLU A 557 20.48 26.49 -6.80
N ALA A 558 19.71 26.62 -7.89
CA ALA A 558 18.66 27.63 -8.05
C ALA A 558 17.25 27.11 -7.74
N CYS A 559 16.98 25.82 -7.95
CA CYS A 559 15.66 25.21 -7.84
C CYS A 559 15.74 23.83 -7.17
N ASP A 560 14.67 23.46 -6.47
CA ASP A 560 14.45 22.07 -6.03
C ASP A 560 13.87 21.26 -7.20
N CYS A 561 14.68 20.40 -7.82
CA CYS A 561 14.31 19.70 -9.05
C CYS A 561 13.55 18.42 -8.75
N LEU A 562 12.24 18.41 -9.04
CA LEU A 562 11.37 17.26 -8.87
C LEU A 562 11.26 16.50 -10.19
N VAL A 563 11.85 15.30 -10.25
CA VAL A 563 11.88 14.47 -11.47
C VAL A 563 10.70 13.48 -11.48
N PHE A 564 9.90 13.55 -12.54
CA PHE A 564 8.74 12.69 -12.79
C PHE A 564 9.04 11.73 -13.93
N HIS A 565 8.92 10.43 -13.67
CA HIS A 565 9.06 9.43 -14.72
C HIS A 565 7.80 9.41 -15.58
N ALA A 566 7.93 9.64 -16.88
CA ALA A 566 6.83 9.85 -17.83
C ALA A 566 6.09 8.54 -18.16
N THR A 567 5.39 7.98 -17.17
CA THR A 567 4.67 6.70 -17.24
C THR A 567 3.16 6.86 -17.15
N GLY A 568 2.64 8.00 -17.57
CA GLY A 568 1.25 8.41 -17.44
C GLY A 568 1.00 9.08 -16.10
N VAL A 569 1.20 8.33 -15.02
CA VAL A 569 1.04 8.84 -13.65
C VAL A 569 2.07 9.93 -13.34
N GLY A 570 3.28 9.88 -13.90
CA GLY A 570 4.30 10.90 -13.65
C GLY A 570 3.91 12.28 -14.15
N GLY A 571 3.44 12.39 -15.40
CA GLY A 571 2.91 13.65 -15.93
C GLY A 571 1.69 14.13 -15.16
N GLN A 572 0.78 13.21 -14.81
CA GLN A 572 -0.39 13.53 -13.98
C GLN A 572 0.01 14.07 -12.59
N SER A 573 1.03 13.49 -11.95
CA SER A 573 1.56 13.97 -10.67
C SER A 573 2.20 15.34 -10.79
N MET A 574 3.00 15.58 -11.83
CA MET A 574 3.59 16.89 -12.10
C MET A 574 2.50 17.96 -12.26
N GLU A 575 1.50 17.69 -13.10
CA GLU A 575 0.39 18.62 -13.31
C GLU A 575 -0.48 18.79 -12.07
N LYS A 576 -0.63 17.75 -11.25
CA LYS A 576 -1.33 17.87 -9.97
C LYS A 576 -0.62 18.83 -9.02
N LEU A 577 0.72 18.88 -9.03
CA LEU A 577 1.48 19.87 -8.28
C LEU A 577 1.35 21.27 -8.87
N VAL A 578 1.25 21.42 -10.19
CA VAL A 578 0.90 22.70 -10.84
C VAL A 578 -0.47 23.20 -10.36
N ASP A 579 -1.50 22.36 -10.45
CA ASP A 579 -2.86 22.70 -10.02
C ASP A 579 -2.92 23.02 -8.51
N SER A 580 -2.02 22.44 -7.73
CA SER A 580 -1.90 22.69 -6.29
C SER A 580 -1.06 23.92 -5.94
N GLY A 581 -0.46 24.60 -6.93
CA GLY A 581 0.41 25.76 -6.71
C GLY A 581 1.75 25.43 -6.05
N LEU A 582 2.23 24.18 -6.19
CA LEU A 582 3.45 23.68 -5.54
C LEU A 582 4.67 23.66 -6.47
N LEU A 583 4.52 24.11 -7.72
CA LEU A 583 5.62 24.26 -8.68
C LEU A 583 5.75 25.71 -9.13
N ALA A 584 6.98 26.20 -9.24
CA ALA A 584 7.29 27.50 -9.82
C ALA A 584 7.20 27.48 -11.36
N GLY A 585 7.29 26.30 -11.96
CA GLY A 585 7.13 26.03 -13.39
C GLY A 585 7.71 24.66 -13.73
N VAL A 586 7.88 24.37 -15.03
CA VAL A 586 8.35 23.06 -15.49
C VAL A 586 9.34 23.13 -16.65
N ILE A 587 10.21 22.12 -16.72
CA ILE A 587 10.96 21.73 -17.92
C ILE A 587 10.49 20.32 -18.31
N ASP A 588 9.49 20.27 -19.17
CA ASP A 588 8.82 19.07 -19.64
C ASP A 588 9.58 18.46 -20.84
N VAL A 589 10.74 17.88 -20.55
CA VAL A 589 11.66 17.32 -21.57
C VAL A 589 11.03 16.11 -22.28
N THR A 590 10.32 15.27 -21.54
CA THR A 590 9.87 13.95 -21.99
C THR A 590 8.34 13.88 -22.01
N THR A 591 7.79 13.99 -23.22
CA THR A 591 6.34 14.06 -23.47
C THR A 591 5.76 12.76 -24.05
N THR A 592 6.50 11.65 -23.93
CA THR A 592 6.15 10.29 -24.43
C THR A 592 4.74 9.79 -24.06
N GLU A 593 4.19 10.25 -22.93
CA GLU A 593 2.83 9.91 -22.50
C GLU A 593 1.75 10.28 -23.53
N ILE A 594 2.04 11.25 -24.41
CA ILE A 594 1.17 11.67 -25.52
C ILE A 594 1.21 10.64 -26.65
N ALA A 595 2.35 10.00 -26.92
CA ALA A 595 2.44 8.93 -27.90
C ALA A 595 1.61 7.72 -27.47
N ASP A 596 1.65 7.39 -26.18
CA ASP A 596 0.80 6.37 -25.57
C ASP A 596 -0.69 6.71 -25.68
N GLU A 597 -1.10 7.96 -25.43
CA GLU A 597 -2.51 8.38 -25.58
C GLU A 597 -2.99 8.23 -27.04
N ILE A 598 -2.20 8.70 -28.01
CA ILE A 598 -2.58 8.71 -29.43
C ILE A 598 -2.62 7.30 -30.03
N ALA A 599 -1.63 6.46 -29.71
CA ALA A 599 -1.49 5.14 -30.30
C ALA A 599 -2.13 4.00 -29.45
N GLY A 600 -2.57 4.29 -28.23
CA GLY A 600 -3.17 3.32 -27.32
C GLY A 600 -2.14 2.45 -26.59
N GLY A 601 -1.07 3.07 -26.10
CA GLY A 601 -0.09 2.49 -25.18
C GLY A 601 -0.60 2.43 -23.73
N VAL A 602 0.19 1.80 -22.85
CA VAL A 602 -0.21 1.50 -21.46
C VAL A 602 0.19 2.60 -20.47
N LEU A 603 1.01 3.56 -20.87
CA LEU A 603 1.57 4.64 -20.06
C LEU A 603 1.01 6.02 -20.45
N SER A 604 -0.26 6.08 -20.88
CA SER A 604 -0.93 7.33 -21.20
C SER A 604 -1.18 8.18 -19.93
N ALA A 605 -0.97 9.50 -20.04
CA ALA A 605 -1.41 10.47 -19.05
C ALA A 605 -2.85 10.98 -19.27
N GLY A 606 -3.51 10.50 -20.32
CA GLY A 606 -4.86 10.85 -20.71
C GLY A 606 -4.96 12.09 -21.61
N PRO A 607 -6.15 12.40 -22.14
CA PRO A 607 -6.36 13.46 -23.13
C PRO A 607 -6.19 14.88 -22.57
N THR A 608 -6.15 15.02 -21.25
CA THR A 608 -5.97 16.30 -20.56
C THR A 608 -4.51 16.65 -20.29
N ARG A 609 -3.55 15.83 -20.74
CA ARG A 609 -2.13 16.13 -20.60
C ARG A 609 -1.81 17.52 -21.17
N MET A 610 -1.09 18.31 -20.38
CA MET A 610 -0.69 19.72 -20.54
C MET A 610 -1.78 20.76 -20.27
N ASP A 611 -3.02 20.38 -19.93
CA ASP A 611 -4.11 21.34 -19.69
C ASP A 611 -3.91 22.17 -18.41
N ALA A 612 -3.12 21.68 -17.45
CA ALA A 612 -2.79 22.46 -16.25
C ALA A 612 -2.18 23.83 -16.61
N PHE A 613 -1.39 23.92 -17.67
CA PHE A 613 -0.75 25.17 -18.11
C PHE A 613 -1.68 26.11 -18.90
N ALA A 614 -2.85 25.62 -19.33
CA ALA A 614 -3.94 26.47 -19.81
C ALA A 614 -4.74 27.06 -18.65
N ARG A 615 -4.79 26.38 -17.51
CA ARG A 615 -5.46 26.88 -16.28
C ARG A 615 -4.55 27.82 -15.48
N HIS A 616 -3.26 27.49 -15.40
CA HIS A 616 -2.27 28.17 -14.57
C HIS A 616 -1.19 28.82 -15.45
N ALA A 617 -1.00 30.14 -15.30
CA ALA A 617 -0.02 30.91 -16.09
C ALA A 617 1.42 30.75 -15.57
N LEU A 618 1.89 29.51 -15.42
CA LEU A 618 3.27 29.21 -15.02
C LEU A 618 4.22 29.18 -16.23
N PRO A 619 5.52 29.47 -16.04
CA PRO A 619 6.53 29.25 -17.06
C PRO A 619 6.63 27.77 -17.46
N TYR A 620 6.64 27.52 -18.77
CA TYR A 620 6.76 26.18 -19.35
C TYR A 620 7.90 26.16 -20.37
N VAL A 621 8.86 25.25 -20.16
CA VAL A 621 9.82 24.84 -21.18
C VAL A 621 9.51 23.40 -21.57
N GLY A 622 9.33 23.09 -22.85
CA GLY A 622 8.99 21.73 -23.30
C GLY A 622 9.87 21.23 -24.43
N SER A 623 9.84 19.91 -24.64
CA SER A 623 10.48 19.25 -25.78
C SER A 623 9.73 17.99 -26.22
N CYS A 624 10.31 17.28 -27.19
CA CYS A 624 9.74 16.13 -27.89
C CYS A 624 10.25 14.78 -27.36
N GLY A 625 10.79 14.73 -26.14
CA GLY A 625 11.51 13.55 -25.67
C GLY A 625 10.70 12.27 -25.65
N ALA A 626 11.28 11.22 -26.21
CA ALA A 626 10.72 9.89 -26.32
C ALA A 626 9.36 9.80 -27.04
N LEU A 627 9.03 10.77 -27.92
CA LEU A 627 7.84 10.69 -28.79
C LEU A 627 7.99 9.68 -29.95
N ASP A 628 9.16 9.07 -30.08
CA ASP A 628 9.45 7.98 -31.00
C ASP A 628 8.89 6.62 -30.55
N MET A 629 8.31 6.53 -29.34
CA MET A 629 7.88 5.23 -28.79
C MET A 629 6.51 5.27 -28.13
N VAL A 630 5.81 4.14 -28.25
CA VAL A 630 4.58 3.79 -27.55
C VAL A 630 4.88 2.62 -26.64
N ASN A 631 4.44 2.67 -25.39
CA ASN A 631 4.80 1.69 -24.39
C ASN A 631 3.75 0.58 -24.25
N PHE A 632 4.23 -0.66 -24.15
CA PHE A 632 3.43 -1.84 -23.82
C PHE A 632 4.11 -2.66 -22.72
N GLY A 633 3.39 -3.64 -22.19
CA GLY A 633 3.93 -4.60 -21.22
C GLY A 633 4.91 -5.59 -21.86
N ALA A 634 4.93 -6.82 -21.33
CA ALA A 634 5.72 -7.91 -21.89
C ALA A 634 5.39 -8.13 -23.38
N TRP A 635 6.35 -8.67 -24.14
CA TRP A 635 6.25 -8.82 -25.60
C TRP A 635 4.96 -9.50 -26.05
N GLU A 636 4.51 -10.49 -25.29
CA GLU A 636 3.32 -11.30 -25.55
C GLU A 636 2.01 -10.53 -25.32
N THR A 637 2.06 -9.46 -24.51
CA THR A 637 0.92 -8.60 -24.16
C THR A 637 0.66 -7.51 -25.19
N VAL A 638 1.57 -7.32 -26.16
CA VAL A 638 1.37 -6.36 -27.25
C VAL A 638 0.13 -6.76 -28.05
N PRO A 639 -0.87 -5.86 -28.21
CA PRO A 639 -2.09 -6.15 -28.96
C PRO A 639 -1.79 -6.69 -30.36
N GLU A 640 -2.61 -7.65 -30.82
CA GLU A 640 -2.37 -8.35 -32.09
C GLU A 640 -2.22 -7.41 -33.29
N ARG A 641 -3.03 -6.35 -33.33
CA ARG A 641 -2.96 -5.28 -34.34
C ARG A 641 -1.60 -4.58 -34.45
N PHE A 642 -0.77 -4.65 -33.41
CA PHE A 642 0.54 -4.00 -33.34
C PHE A 642 1.72 -4.97 -33.49
N ARG A 643 1.49 -6.29 -33.60
CA ARG A 643 2.59 -7.28 -33.69
C ARG A 643 3.48 -7.13 -34.92
N ALA A 644 2.94 -6.60 -36.02
CA ALA A 644 3.69 -6.35 -37.25
C ALA A 644 4.47 -5.02 -37.23
N ARG A 645 4.32 -4.21 -36.17
CA ARG A 645 5.02 -2.93 -36.03
C ARG A 645 6.48 -3.15 -35.62
N LYS A 646 7.29 -2.10 -35.71
CA LYS A 646 8.68 -2.11 -35.26
C LYS A 646 8.73 -2.10 -33.74
N LEU A 647 8.83 -3.29 -33.16
CA LEU A 647 8.89 -3.51 -31.72
C LEU A 647 10.34 -3.62 -31.23
N TYR A 648 10.61 -3.08 -30.05
CA TYR A 648 11.89 -3.17 -29.36
C TYR A 648 11.67 -3.66 -27.93
N ARG A 649 12.36 -4.75 -27.57
CA ARG A 649 12.28 -5.33 -26.23
C ARG A 649 13.23 -4.58 -25.30
N HIS A 650 12.70 -3.62 -24.55
CA HIS A 650 13.50 -2.85 -23.59
C HIS A 650 13.91 -3.71 -22.39
N ASN A 651 12.98 -4.48 -21.84
CA ASN A 651 13.24 -5.47 -20.79
C ASN A 651 12.15 -6.58 -20.84
N PRO A 652 12.21 -7.63 -19.99
CA PRO A 652 11.23 -8.73 -20.03
C PRO A 652 9.76 -8.29 -19.81
N THR A 653 9.55 -7.13 -19.18
CA THR A 653 8.22 -6.61 -18.81
C THR A 653 7.76 -5.40 -19.63
N VAL A 654 8.63 -4.85 -20.49
CA VAL A 654 8.36 -3.61 -21.24
C VAL A 654 8.80 -3.77 -22.69
N THR A 655 7.86 -3.52 -23.59
CA THR A 655 8.07 -3.50 -25.04
C THR A 655 7.74 -2.11 -25.57
N LEU A 656 8.65 -1.56 -26.36
CA LEU A 656 8.49 -0.27 -27.02
C LEU A 656 8.05 -0.53 -28.46
N MET A 657 7.12 0.25 -28.98
CA MET A 657 6.71 0.24 -30.39
C MET A 657 7.07 1.59 -31.03
N ARG A 658 7.77 1.59 -32.17
CA ARG A 658 8.12 2.83 -32.87
C ARG A 658 6.86 3.51 -33.43
N THR A 659 6.66 4.78 -33.10
CA THR A 659 5.64 5.63 -33.72
C THR A 659 5.89 5.80 -35.21
N THR A 660 4.82 5.80 -36.00
CA THR A 660 4.83 6.05 -37.44
C THR A 660 4.78 7.54 -37.77
N PRO A 661 5.09 7.96 -39.01
CA PRO A 661 4.89 9.33 -39.44
C PRO A 661 3.47 9.87 -39.21
N ALA A 662 2.43 9.07 -39.45
CA ALA A 662 1.03 9.46 -39.22
C ALA A 662 0.70 9.64 -37.73
N GLU A 663 1.20 8.76 -36.85
CA GLU A 663 1.06 8.93 -35.40
C GLU A 663 1.85 10.15 -34.91
N CYS A 664 3.06 10.37 -35.43
CA CYS A 664 3.89 11.54 -35.15
C CYS A 664 3.20 12.86 -35.54
N GLU A 665 2.52 12.90 -36.69
CA GLU A 665 1.71 14.04 -37.11
C GLU A 665 0.57 14.31 -36.11
N ALA A 666 -0.16 13.28 -35.70
CA ALA A 666 -1.22 13.39 -34.70
C ALA A 666 -0.71 13.84 -33.32
N ILE A 667 0.45 13.32 -32.89
CA ILE A 667 1.15 13.73 -31.67
C ILE A 667 1.54 15.21 -31.76
N GLY A 668 2.11 15.64 -32.89
CA GLY A 668 2.51 17.03 -33.11
C GLY A 668 1.32 17.99 -33.09
N ALA A 669 0.20 17.60 -33.70
CA ALA A 669 -1.05 18.35 -33.66
C ALA A 669 -1.61 18.46 -32.22
N PHE A 670 -1.58 17.37 -31.45
CA PHE A 670 -1.98 17.37 -30.05
C PHE A 670 -1.13 18.36 -29.22
N ILE A 671 0.21 18.25 -29.32
CA ILE A 671 1.13 19.13 -28.61
C ILE A 671 0.89 20.58 -28.99
N ALA A 672 0.83 20.91 -30.28
CA ALA A 672 0.61 22.29 -30.71
C ALA A 672 -0.71 22.87 -30.21
N ALA A 673 -1.78 22.08 -30.20
CA ALA A 673 -3.07 22.50 -29.64
C ALA A 673 -2.95 22.84 -28.14
N LYS A 674 -2.29 21.98 -27.36
CA LYS A 674 -2.07 22.21 -25.92
C LYS A 674 -1.16 23.41 -25.66
N LEU A 675 -0.04 23.51 -26.38
CA LEU A 675 0.85 24.66 -26.33
C LEU A 675 0.05 25.94 -26.57
N ASN A 676 -0.73 26.01 -27.66
CA ASN A 676 -1.57 27.17 -28.02
C ASN A 676 -2.58 27.57 -26.94
N ALA A 677 -3.03 26.64 -26.11
CA ALA A 677 -3.94 26.92 -24.99
C ALA A 677 -3.23 27.49 -23.74
N MET A 678 -1.91 27.36 -23.62
CA MET A 678 -1.16 27.81 -22.44
C MET A 678 -1.24 29.32 -22.22
N ARG A 679 -1.31 29.74 -20.95
CA ARG A 679 -1.45 31.16 -20.58
C ARG A 679 -0.15 31.81 -20.09
N GLY A 680 0.80 31.01 -19.63
CA GLY A 680 2.10 31.47 -19.14
C GLY A 680 3.15 31.64 -20.25
N PRO A 681 4.36 32.13 -19.91
CA PRO A 681 5.45 32.21 -20.86
C PRO A 681 5.93 30.81 -21.25
N LEU A 682 6.26 30.64 -22.53
CA LEU A 682 6.46 29.35 -23.16
C LEU A 682 7.73 29.33 -24.02
N ARG A 683 8.57 28.32 -23.82
CA ARG A 683 9.63 27.93 -24.75
C ARG A 683 9.44 26.47 -25.13
N PHE A 684 9.49 26.15 -26.41
CA PHE A 684 9.43 24.77 -26.88
C PHE A 684 10.60 24.49 -27.80
N LEU A 685 11.42 23.50 -27.46
CA LEU A 685 12.68 23.18 -28.13
C LEU A 685 12.56 21.85 -28.88
N ILE A 686 12.81 21.88 -30.19
CA ILE A 686 12.79 20.71 -31.08
C ILE A 686 14.24 20.22 -31.30
N PRO A 687 14.60 18.99 -30.88
CA PRO A 687 15.91 18.38 -31.15
C PRO A 687 15.94 17.69 -32.53
N GLU A 688 16.54 18.34 -33.53
CA GLU A 688 16.48 17.88 -34.92
C GLU A 688 17.27 16.59 -35.23
N ARG A 689 18.18 16.16 -34.35
CA ARG A 689 18.99 14.95 -34.56
C ARG A 689 18.48 13.71 -33.83
N GLY A 690 17.32 13.81 -33.19
CA GLY A 690 16.65 12.66 -32.56
C GLY A 690 16.07 12.98 -31.18
N VAL A 691 14.99 12.29 -30.84
CA VAL A 691 14.17 12.54 -29.66
C VAL A 691 14.41 11.55 -28.51
N SER A 692 15.26 10.54 -28.69
CA SER A 692 15.54 9.53 -27.66
C SER A 692 16.92 8.87 -27.83
N ALA A 693 17.41 8.16 -26.80
CA ALA A 693 18.66 7.40 -26.90
C ALA A 693 18.66 6.34 -28.01
N ILE A 694 17.50 5.83 -28.41
CA ILE A 694 17.33 4.82 -29.46
C ILE A 694 16.85 5.40 -30.79
N ASP A 695 16.73 6.72 -30.89
CA ASP A 695 16.41 7.46 -32.10
C ASP A 695 17.60 8.32 -32.53
N ARG A 696 18.57 7.67 -33.18
CA ARG A 696 19.79 8.28 -33.74
C ARG A 696 20.35 7.37 -34.82
N PRO A 697 21.18 7.87 -35.75
CA PRO A 697 21.76 7.04 -36.80
C PRO A 697 22.37 5.73 -36.26
N GLY A 698 21.87 4.59 -36.75
CA GLY A 698 22.30 3.25 -36.35
C GLY A 698 21.51 2.60 -35.21
N GLU A 699 20.65 3.34 -34.50
CA GLU A 699 19.82 2.78 -33.43
C GLU A 699 18.45 2.28 -33.92
N PRO A 700 17.78 1.38 -33.16
CA PRO A 700 16.57 0.71 -33.61
C PRO A 700 15.42 1.63 -33.99
N PHE A 701 15.24 2.80 -33.37
CA PHE A 701 14.09 3.68 -33.60
C PHE A 701 14.44 4.89 -34.46
N HIS A 702 15.63 4.94 -35.07
CA HIS A 702 15.96 6.01 -35.99
C HIS A 702 15.01 6.05 -37.19
N ASP A 703 14.26 7.15 -37.31
CA ASP A 703 13.33 7.39 -38.40
C ASP A 703 13.19 8.90 -38.68
N PRO A 704 14.08 9.45 -39.53
CA PRO A 704 14.04 10.87 -39.88
C PRO A 704 12.73 11.32 -40.56
N GLU A 705 11.96 10.41 -41.15
CA GLU A 705 10.67 10.75 -41.76
C GLU A 705 9.61 10.97 -40.68
N ALA A 706 9.54 10.08 -39.69
CA ALA A 706 8.65 10.23 -38.55
C ALA A 706 8.97 11.49 -37.73
N ASP A 707 10.25 11.80 -37.54
CA ASP A 707 10.66 13.01 -36.81
C ASP A 707 10.31 14.28 -37.59
N ARG A 708 10.49 14.29 -38.92
CA ARG A 708 10.05 15.40 -39.77
C ARG A 708 8.54 15.60 -39.71
N ALA A 709 7.75 14.54 -39.72
CA ALA A 709 6.30 14.62 -39.60
C ALA A 709 5.88 15.24 -38.25
N LEU A 710 6.49 14.79 -37.15
CA LEU A 710 6.28 15.35 -35.80
C LEU A 710 6.60 16.85 -35.76
N PHE A 711 7.80 17.23 -36.19
CA PHE A 711 8.27 18.61 -36.08
C PHE A 711 7.48 19.55 -36.98
N SER A 712 7.14 19.11 -38.19
CA SER A 712 6.35 19.91 -39.13
C SER A 712 4.93 20.14 -38.61
N ALA A 713 4.29 19.13 -38.03
CA ALA A 713 2.96 19.26 -37.45
C ALA A 713 2.92 20.27 -36.29
N ILE A 714 3.95 20.26 -35.43
CA ILE A 714 4.09 21.23 -34.34
C ILE A 714 4.28 22.64 -34.92
N GLU A 715 5.22 22.80 -35.84
CA GLU A 715 5.62 24.09 -36.40
C GLU A 715 4.48 24.77 -37.17
N GLN A 716 3.77 24.04 -38.01
CA GLN A 716 2.65 24.57 -38.81
C GLN A 716 1.48 25.04 -37.95
N SER A 717 1.29 24.42 -36.78
CA SER A 717 0.16 24.68 -35.90
C SER A 717 0.48 25.65 -34.76
N PHE A 718 1.76 25.86 -34.45
CA PHE A 718 2.18 26.69 -33.32
C PHE A 718 1.94 28.19 -33.57
N ARG A 719 1.34 28.87 -32.58
CA ARG A 719 1.12 30.32 -32.61
C ARG A 719 2.20 31.03 -31.81
N ALA A 720 3.17 31.60 -32.54
CA ALA A 720 4.24 32.39 -31.95
C ALA A 720 3.73 33.71 -31.36
N GLY A 721 4.41 34.19 -30.32
CA GLY A 721 4.12 35.45 -29.68
C GLY A 721 5.32 35.97 -28.88
N PRO A 722 5.25 37.17 -28.30
CA PRO A 722 6.36 37.78 -27.57
C PRO A 722 6.87 36.88 -26.43
N ASP A 723 5.94 36.25 -25.69
CA ASP A 723 6.26 35.37 -24.56
C ASP A 723 6.27 33.89 -24.93
N ARG A 724 6.14 33.53 -26.22
CA ARG A 724 5.90 32.16 -26.68
C ARG A 724 6.75 31.86 -27.91
N LYS A 725 7.82 31.07 -27.73
CA LYS A 725 8.79 30.77 -28.79
C LYS A 725 8.91 29.27 -29.03
N LEU A 726 8.97 28.91 -30.31
CA LEU A 726 9.37 27.59 -30.80
C LEU A 726 10.79 27.70 -31.36
N GLN A 727 11.69 26.81 -30.98
CA GLN A 727 13.08 26.82 -31.41
C GLN A 727 13.51 25.44 -31.92
N ARG A 728 14.01 25.39 -33.15
CA ARG A 728 14.64 24.20 -33.72
C ARG A 728 16.13 24.24 -33.40
N LEU A 729 16.66 23.13 -32.92
CA LEU A 729 18.06 23.00 -32.54
C LEU A 729 18.67 21.83 -33.32
N PRO A 730 19.79 22.03 -34.04
CA PRO A 730 20.48 20.99 -34.79
C PRO A 730 21.28 20.07 -33.85
N LEU A 731 20.62 19.56 -32.81
CA LEU A 731 21.15 18.80 -31.69
C LEU A 731 20.26 17.57 -31.47
N HIS A 732 20.83 16.53 -30.88
CA HIS A 732 20.09 15.37 -30.38
C HIS A 732 19.63 15.69 -28.95
N ILE A 733 18.48 15.17 -28.50
CA ILE A 733 17.91 15.53 -27.19
C ILE A 733 18.88 15.29 -26.01
N ASN A 734 19.69 14.23 -26.10
CA ASN A 734 20.71 13.85 -25.12
C ASN A 734 22.08 14.51 -25.34
N ASP A 735 22.22 15.48 -26.25
CA ASP A 735 23.43 16.29 -26.36
C ASP A 735 23.52 17.23 -25.16
N GLU A 736 24.74 17.47 -24.68
CA GLU A 736 24.97 18.37 -23.55
C GLU A 736 24.46 19.79 -23.82
N ALA A 737 24.72 20.29 -25.03
CA ALA A 737 24.27 21.59 -25.51
C ALA A 737 22.74 21.71 -25.58
N PHE A 738 22.01 20.60 -25.77
CA PHE A 738 20.54 20.64 -25.78
C PHE A 738 19.99 20.87 -24.37
N ALA A 739 20.58 20.17 -23.37
CA ALA A 739 20.28 20.42 -21.98
C ALA A 739 20.66 21.86 -21.55
N ASP A 740 21.70 22.45 -22.13
CA ASP A 740 22.07 23.86 -21.87
C ASP A 740 21.01 24.81 -22.42
N ALA A 741 20.53 24.53 -23.63
CA ALA A 741 19.48 25.32 -24.26
C ALA A 741 18.16 25.27 -23.47
N LEU A 742 17.80 24.11 -22.89
CA LEU A 742 16.63 23.99 -22.01
C LEU A 742 16.77 24.86 -20.74
N VAL A 743 17.94 24.85 -20.11
CA VAL A 743 18.23 25.68 -18.93
C VAL A 743 18.22 27.17 -19.27
N ALA A 744 18.84 27.56 -20.38
CA ALA A 744 18.84 28.95 -20.85
C ALA A 744 17.41 29.44 -21.18
N ALA A 745 16.61 28.58 -21.83
CA ALA A 745 15.21 28.86 -22.12
C ALA A 745 14.39 29.06 -20.83
N TRP A 746 14.64 28.25 -19.80
CA TRP A 746 14.01 28.41 -18.48
C TRP A 746 14.40 29.74 -17.84
N GLN A 747 15.70 30.06 -17.78
CA GLN A 747 16.21 31.30 -17.20
C GLN A 747 15.64 32.55 -17.91
N GLU A 748 15.41 32.48 -19.22
CA GLU A 748 14.78 33.56 -19.99
C GLU A 748 13.36 33.87 -19.50
N ILE A 749 12.57 32.83 -19.18
CA ILE A 749 11.14 32.97 -18.85
C ILE A 749 10.82 32.93 -17.35
N SER A 750 11.77 32.54 -16.50
CA SER A 750 11.58 32.48 -15.05
C SER A 750 11.79 33.84 -14.37
N VAL A 751 12.56 34.74 -14.99
CA VAL A 751 12.91 36.07 -14.43
C VAL A 751 11.78 37.10 -14.63
N SER A 752 10.85 36.87 -15.54
CA SER A 752 9.78 37.79 -15.92
C SER A 752 8.51 37.72 -15.06
N SER A 753 8.50 36.99 -13.94
CA SER A 753 7.33 36.92 -13.04
C SER A 753 7.43 37.91 -11.86
N PRO A 754 6.64 39.00 -11.81
CA PRO A 754 6.70 40.00 -10.74
C PRO A 754 6.13 39.53 -9.39
N HIS A 755 5.72 38.26 -9.25
CA HIS A 755 5.00 37.75 -8.09
C HIS A 755 5.87 37.13 -6.98
N ALA A 756 7.18 37.01 -7.17
CA ALA A 756 8.08 36.51 -6.13
C ALA A 756 8.40 37.52 -5.01
N ARG A 757 7.88 38.76 -5.06
CA ARG A 757 8.18 39.83 -4.07
C ARG A 757 7.13 40.07 -2.98
N ARG A 758 6.10 39.23 -2.87
CA ARG A 758 5.15 39.31 -1.75
C ARG A 758 4.89 37.91 -1.17
N ALA A 759 5.86 37.43 -0.41
CA ALA A 759 5.62 36.48 0.67
C ALA A 759 4.98 37.21 1.86
#